data_AF-A0AA36ICA2-F1
#
_entry.id   AF-A0AA36ICA2-F1
#
_cell.length_a   1.000
_cell.length_b   1.000
_cell.length_c   1.000
_cell.angle_alpha   90.00
_cell.angle_beta   90.00
_cell.angle_gamma   90.00
#
_symmetry.space_group_name_H-M   'P 1'
#
loop_
_entity.id
_entity.type
_entity.pdbx_description
1 polymer ?
#
loop_
_entity_poly.entity_id
_entity_poly.type
_entity_poly.pdbx_seq_one_letter_code
_entity_poly.pdbx_strand_id
1 'polypeptide(L)'
;MARSALLLIWCLQSAFADWGDTINRAGLQRTLSQTMTKEFLLVARGDEVPKNKAKLVQGIESFNFTLNALLGGGDVGQGILGSPTEKVTLLLQEVVVLWKPFAELLITNMDSVRRGDGSVDTAVLGSLSTRNGPLLDASNAVVSALVDAAKVSGAETNGLVQDIAGRQRTFIQSMCKDALFVALGISPTFHMESLIQTNHYFEDSHKGIIEGVPFVGLPALKELCTMHQMSLVTYYYHQLRPLLSGILTQETAYSAQRVAKDAINDIVTLTDPLFEAMVEAVRLYGHPGTCNPMANMTHTDWHNFFLSLEKQRLWTQEASQHFAQLALKVDVKTLQVEITVFLAEASENLRNLVEGSRAEGVVPPPSAQVLDALLGAWGVWGDLETELSAAVHHLALSDVVVGRVVQLSNKVMEFLVSAIEESIRLAANSTFPTYSFDLAGQQPTLSARAIQSACLVMLGYDTQENWNQLNTSRQLWRDHHWTLLQGAPATATTPAVNGVTDVCIVQKMKHAADVYHHLEQRALAVALHGQVVDLQELNAWGHEATEQVEAANLQVFAENVSCNTTVLPEEWQLIHAEVSALAHLSQKVSTEYILVRQGKSPNNEMLTSLLVELEETLKRVTFGSSSPPRPAPPTQDYFNHLLLRLTPAVDSLKLSAEGSAASLVLTAADRVLEAASTIQAQYLEEALAADPSWPGRRLDVALNQLSGAQQVFKEALLFVFDLNSDKTNFLSAVEGFESALLRLKEGSTSRRAVEPLKGLLPPLCLARPANQRGAGNFGHSES
;
A
#
# COMPACT_ATOMS: atom_id res chain seq x y z
N MET A 1 -32.12 39.31 33.00
CA MET A 1 -32.37 37.93 32.51
C MET A 1 -31.17 37.36 31.76
N ALA A 2 -30.56 38.04 30.78
CA ALA A 2 -29.37 37.52 30.06
C ALA A 2 -28.13 37.22 30.94
N ARG A 3 -27.85 38.03 31.98
CA ARG A 3 -26.77 37.73 32.96
C ARG A 3 -27.06 36.54 33.87
N SER A 4 -28.33 36.29 34.20
CA SER A 4 -28.73 35.11 34.99
C SER A 4 -28.70 33.83 34.15
N ALA A 5 -29.01 33.92 32.86
CA ALA A 5 -28.86 32.81 31.92
C ALA A 5 -27.37 32.45 31.68
N LEU A 6 -26.49 33.45 31.56
CA LEU A 6 -25.04 33.25 31.43
C LEU A 6 -24.41 32.61 32.69
N LEU A 7 -24.84 33.00 33.90
CA LEU A 7 -24.38 32.38 35.15
C LEU A 7 -24.87 30.93 35.30
N LEU A 8 -26.09 30.62 34.87
CA LEU A 8 -26.62 29.25 34.86
C LEU A 8 -25.89 28.36 33.83
N ILE A 9 -25.57 28.88 32.65
CA ILE A 9 -24.80 28.16 31.63
C ILE A 9 -23.37 27.89 32.12
N TRP A 10 -22.73 28.84 32.82
CA TRP A 10 -21.40 28.66 33.40
C TRP A 10 -21.38 27.65 34.56
N CYS A 11 -22.38 27.68 35.45
CA CYS A 11 -22.54 26.67 36.52
C CYS A 11 -22.82 25.26 35.96
N LEU A 12 -23.53 25.14 34.86
CA LEU A 12 -23.79 23.85 34.22
C LEU A 12 -22.53 23.31 33.53
N GLN A 13 -21.78 24.16 32.79
CA GLN A 13 -20.53 23.73 32.15
C GLN A 13 -19.43 23.37 33.16
N SER A 14 -19.31 24.08 34.29
CA SER A 14 -18.36 23.71 35.34
C SER A 14 -18.73 22.36 35.98
N ALA A 15 -20.02 22.14 36.26
CA ALA A 15 -20.48 20.92 36.90
C ALA A 15 -20.24 19.65 36.06
N PHE A 16 -20.23 19.73 34.72
CA PHE A 16 -19.96 18.56 33.87
C PHE A 16 -18.48 18.16 33.83
N ALA A 17 -17.56 19.13 33.83
CA ALA A 17 -16.13 18.88 33.92
C ALA A 17 -15.78 18.18 35.27
N ASP A 18 -16.46 18.59 36.34
CA ASP A 18 -16.22 18.07 37.68
C ASP A 18 -16.57 16.56 37.82
N TRP A 19 -17.57 16.03 37.08
CA TRP A 19 -17.93 14.60 37.15
C TRP A 19 -16.89 13.70 36.49
N GLY A 20 -16.41 14.05 35.29
CA GLY A 20 -15.40 13.28 34.58
C GLY A 20 -14.10 13.19 35.40
N ASP A 21 -13.67 14.31 35.96
CA ASP A 21 -12.49 14.36 36.83
C ASP A 21 -12.69 13.55 38.11
N THR A 22 -13.85 13.65 38.77
CA THR A 22 -14.18 12.85 39.95
C THR A 22 -14.15 11.34 39.67
N ILE A 23 -14.77 10.91 38.57
CA ILE A 23 -14.79 9.49 38.14
C ILE A 23 -13.37 9.02 37.83
N ASN A 24 -12.58 9.82 37.11
CA ASN A 24 -11.19 9.51 36.80
C ASN A 24 -10.34 9.39 38.08
N ARG A 25 -10.53 10.27 39.06
CA ARG A 25 -9.83 10.26 40.35
C ARG A 25 -10.25 9.06 41.21
N ALA A 26 -11.53 8.73 41.29
CA ALA A 26 -11.98 7.49 41.93
C ALA A 26 -11.40 6.25 41.21
N GLY A 27 -11.36 6.26 39.88
CA GLY A 27 -10.71 5.23 39.06
C GLY A 27 -9.19 5.15 39.24
N LEU A 28 -8.54 6.19 39.74
CA LEU A 28 -7.13 6.15 40.11
C LEU A 28 -6.92 5.32 41.38
N GLN A 29 -7.88 5.25 42.32
CA GLN A 29 -7.74 4.44 43.54
C GLN A 29 -7.58 2.95 43.24
N ARG A 30 -8.42 2.39 42.36
CA ARG A 30 -8.27 0.99 41.92
C ARG A 30 -6.89 0.74 41.32
N THR A 31 -6.41 1.66 40.48
CA THR A 31 -5.08 1.59 39.86
C THR A 31 -3.97 1.64 40.91
N LEU A 32 -4.04 2.59 41.84
CA LEU A 32 -3.06 2.76 42.92
C LEU A 32 -2.97 1.50 43.79
N SER A 33 -4.08 0.83 44.09
CA SER A 33 -4.05 -0.44 44.85
C SER A 33 -3.20 -1.52 44.17
N GLN A 34 -3.26 -1.58 42.84
CA GLN A 34 -2.48 -2.53 42.02
C GLN A 34 -1.02 -2.07 41.91
N THR A 35 -0.79 -0.79 41.65
CA THR A 35 0.56 -0.20 41.59
C THR A 35 1.30 -0.39 42.91
N MET A 36 0.70 -0.06 44.05
CA MET A 36 1.34 -0.26 45.36
C MET A 36 1.71 -1.73 45.61
N THR A 37 0.85 -2.66 45.20
CA THR A 37 1.16 -4.09 45.30
C THR A 37 2.35 -4.46 44.39
N LYS A 38 2.35 -3.99 43.14
CA LYS A 38 3.46 -4.17 42.19
C LYS A 38 4.77 -3.63 42.78
N GLU A 39 4.79 -2.39 43.27
CA GLU A 39 5.99 -1.76 43.84
C GLU A 39 6.49 -2.52 45.09
N PHE A 40 5.58 -3.00 45.95
CA PHE A 40 5.93 -3.83 47.09
C PHE A 40 6.54 -5.18 46.69
N LEU A 41 6.02 -5.80 45.63
CA LEU A 41 6.58 -7.04 45.08
C LEU A 41 7.96 -6.82 44.44
N LEU A 42 8.20 -5.67 43.81
CA LEU A 42 9.53 -5.29 43.31
C LEU A 42 10.53 -5.08 44.46
N VAL A 43 10.10 -4.46 45.57
CA VAL A 43 10.91 -4.38 46.80
C VAL A 43 11.24 -5.78 47.34
N ALA A 44 10.26 -6.69 47.36
CA ALA A 44 10.47 -8.07 47.76
C ALA A 44 11.45 -8.82 46.84
N ARG A 45 11.35 -8.62 45.52
CA ARG A 45 12.25 -9.18 44.50
C ARG A 45 13.63 -8.51 44.47
N GLY A 46 13.77 -7.35 45.12
CA GLY A 46 15.04 -6.68 45.37
C GLY A 46 15.46 -5.71 44.27
N ASP A 47 14.55 -5.31 43.39
CA ASP A 47 14.88 -4.40 42.30
C ASP A 47 14.62 -2.96 42.70
N GLU A 48 15.56 -2.09 42.36
CA GLU A 48 15.49 -0.64 42.58
C GLU A 48 14.85 -0.26 43.93
N VAL A 49 15.20 -1.00 44.99
CA VAL A 49 14.48 -0.99 46.28
C VAL A 49 14.19 0.43 46.79
N PRO A 50 15.15 1.38 46.79
CA PRO A 50 14.87 2.75 47.23
C PRO A 50 13.80 3.46 46.39
N LYS A 51 13.83 3.28 45.05
CA LYS A 51 12.88 3.89 44.12
C LYS A 51 11.47 3.30 44.31
N ASN A 52 11.37 1.98 44.41
CA ASN A 52 10.08 1.31 44.55
C ASN A 52 9.45 1.55 45.94
N LYS A 53 10.25 1.69 46.99
CA LYS A 53 9.77 2.20 48.30
C LYS A 53 9.23 3.63 48.20
N ALA A 54 9.94 4.52 47.51
CA ALA A 54 9.47 5.89 47.32
C ALA A 54 8.15 5.95 46.54
N LYS A 55 8.03 5.19 45.43
CA LYS A 55 6.78 5.05 44.67
C LYS A 55 5.65 4.47 45.53
N LEU A 56 5.93 3.48 46.37
CA LEU A 56 4.95 2.89 47.29
C LEU A 56 4.40 3.92 48.28
N VAL A 57 5.27 4.69 48.94
CA VAL A 57 4.87 5.75 49.89
C VAL A 57 4.02 6.81 49.18
N GLN A 58 4.47 7.28 48.01
CA GLN A 58 3.71 8.23 47.20
C GLN A 58 2.33 7.69 46.81
N GLY A 59 2.24 6.39 46.49
CA GLY A 59 0.98 5.72 46.19
C GLY A 59 0.01 5.71 47.38
N ILE A 60 0.51 5.43 48.58
CA ILE A 60 -0.27 5.46 49.83
C ILE A 60 -0.79 6.88 50.10
N GLU A 61 0.06 7.89 49.97
CA GLU A 61 -0.31 9.30 50.14
C GLU A 61 -1.38 9.72 49.13
N SER A 62 -1.20 9.37 47.86
CA SER A 62 -2.16 9.68 46.80
C SER A 62 -3.50 8.99 47.01
N PHE A 63 -3.49 7.72 47.43
CA PHE A 63 -4.72 6.97 47.73
C PHE A 63 -5.48 7.62 48.90
N ASN A 64 -4.78 7.94 49.99
CA ASN A 64 -5.35 8.63 51.15
C ASN A 64 -5.93 10.00 50.78
N PHE A 65 -5.19 10.79 50.01
CA PHE A 65 -5.64 12.10 49.56
C PHE A 65 -6.95 12.00 48.77
N THR A 66 -6.99 11.14 47.74
CA THR A 66 -8.19 10.97 46.92
C THR A 66 -9.36 10.42 47.73
N LEU A 67 -9.13 9.46 48.64
CA LEU A 67 -10.18 8.88 49.47
C LEU A 67 -10.80 9.92 50.42
N ASN A 68 -9.95 10.73 51.04
CA ASN A 68 -10.40 11.81 51.92
C ASN A 68 -11.13 12.90 51.14
N ALA A 69 -10.69 13.26 49.92
CA ALA A 69 -11.37 14.23 49.08
C ALA A 69 -12.79 13.76 48.71
N LEU A 70 -12.93 12.50 48.28
CA LEU A 70 -14.22 11.89 47.94
C LEU A 70 -15.17 11.82 49.15
N LEU A 71 -14.65 11.56 50.35
CA LEU A 71 -15.44 11.51 51.59
C LEU A 71 -15.75 12.90 52.18
N GLY A 72 -14.82 13.85 52.07
CA GLY A 72 -14.78 15.11 52.83
C GLY A 72 -15.53 16.29 52.22
N GLY A 73 -16.33 16.07 51.18
CA GLY A 73 -17.08 17.12 50.48
C GLY A 73 -16.42 17.63 49.19
N GLY A 74 -15.35 16.99 48.73
CA GLY A 74 -14.65 17.30 47.47
C GLY A 74 -13.37 18.12 47.64
N ASP A 75 -12.67 18.34 46.53
CA ASP A 75 -11.57 19.27 46.36
C ASP A 75 -11.76 20.03 45.03
N VAL A 76 -12.29 21.25 45.14
CA VAL A 76 -12.57 22.13 43.99
C VAL A 76 -11.31 22.46 43.20
N GLY A 77 -10.14 22.54 43.87
CA GLY A 77 -8.87 22.82 43.21
C GLY A 77 -8.38 21.67 42.33
N GLN A 78 -8.92 20.47 42.52
CA GLN A 78 -8.56 19.26 41.77
C GLN A 78 -9.73 18.68 40.95
N GLY A 79 -10.87 19.38 40.89
CA GLY A 79 -12.07 18.92 40.18
C GLY A 79 -12.73 17.69 40.83
N ILE A 80 -12.50 17.46 42.13
CA ILE A 80 -13.06 16.30 42.85
C ILE A 80 -14.35 16.74 43.54
N LEU A 81 -15.46 16.12 43.17
CA LEU A 81 -16.73 16.23 43.88
C LEU A 81 -16.69 15.35 45.13
N GLY A 82 -17.30 15.84 46.20
CA GLY A 82 -17.62 14.99 47.35
C GLY A 82 -18.64 13.91 46.97
N SER A 83 -18.79 12.91 47.82
CA SER A 83 -19.76 11.83 47.63
C SER A 83 -21.17 12.38 47.34
N PRO A 84 -21.70 12.17 46.12
CA PRO A 84 -22.94 12.81 45.68
C PRO A 84 -24.20 12.12 46.20
N THR A 85 -24.08 10.88 46.70
CA THR A 85 -25.22 10.08 47.16
C THR A 85 -24.83 9.27 48.40
N GLU A 86 -25.81 8.88 49.21
CA GLU A 86 -25.60 8.00 50.37
C GLU A 86 -24.99 6.65 49.95
N LYS A 87 -25.42 6.09 48.80
CA LYS A 87 -24.86 4.85 48.24
C LYS A 87 -23.35 4.97 48.00
N VAL A 88 -22.89 6.07 47.37
CA VAL A 88 -21.45 6.30 47.13
C VAL A 88 -20.70 6.45 48.45
N THR A 89 -21.29 7.13 49.44
CA THR A 89 -20.70 7.30 50.77
C THR A 89 -20.48 5.95 51.46
N LEU A 90 -21.47 5.06 51.43
CA LEU A 90 -21.38 3.72 52.03
C LEU A 90 -20.29 2.87 51.36
N LEU A 91 -20.19 2.91 50.03
CA LEU A 91 -19.13 2.20 49.30
C LEU A 91 -17.74 2.76 49.61
N LEU A 92 -17.60 4.09 49.74
CA LEU A 92 -16.33 4.70 50.16
C LEU A 92 -15.95 4.30 51.59
N GLN A 93 -16.92 4.16 52.50
CA GLN A 93 -16.67 3.67 53.86
C GLN A 93 -16.19 2.21 53.85
N GLU A 94 -16.74 1.37 52.98
CA GLU A 94 -16.23 0.00 52.77
C GLU A 94 -14.79 0.01 52.28
N VAL A 95 -14.44 0.89 51.33
CA VAL A 95 -13.05 1.09 50.88
C VAL A 95 -12.16 1.49 52.06
N VAL A 96 -12.59 2.38 52.96
CA VAL A 96 -11.83 2.75 54.17
C VAL A 96 -11.55 1.54 55.06
N VAL A 97 -12.56 0.68 55.27
CA VAL A 97 -12.44 -0.52 56.11
C VAL A 97 -11.42 -1.51 55.54
N LEU A 98 -11.39 -1.70 54.23
CA LEU A 98 -10.45 -2.59 53.55
C LEU A 98 -9.05 -1.96 53.41
N TRP A 99 -8.99 -0.65 53.16
CA TRP A 99 -7.77 0.10 52.92
C TRP A 99 -6.86 0.16 54.15
N LYS A 100 -7.39 0.48 55.33
CA LYS A 100 -6.60 0.63 56.56
C LYS A 100 -5.67 -0.56 56.85
N PRO A 101 -6.17 -1.81 56.97
CA PRO A 101 -5.30 -2.96 57.23
C PRO A 101 -4.39 -3.30 56.04
N PHE A 102 -4.78 -2.96 54.81
CA PHE A 102 -3.93 -3.14 53.64
C PHE A 102 -2.74 -2.16 53.64
N ALA A 103 -2.97 -0.88 53.91
CA ALA A 103 -1.93 0.14 54.04
C ALA A 103 -0.97 -0.17 55.19
N GLU A 104 -1.50 -0.60 56.34
CA GLU A 104 -0.68 -1.02 57.49
C GLU A 104 0.24 -2.20 57.12
N LEU A 105 -0.29 -3.22 56.41
CA LEU A 105 0.51 -4.34 55.92
C LEU A 105 1.69 -3.86 55.07
N LEU A 106 1.45 -2.93 54.14
CA LEU A 106 2.50 -2.36 53.27
C LEU A 106 3.55 -1.60 54.09
N ILE A 107 3.11 -0.71 54.99
CA ILE A 107 3.99 0.18 55.76
C ILE A 107 4.87 -0.63 56.71
N THR A 108 4.28 -1.54 57.48
CA THR A 108 5.00 -2.31 58.50
C THR A 108 6.01 -3.29 57.91
N ASN A 109 5.81 -3.73 56.66
CA ASN A 109 6.63 -4.81 56.07
C ASN A 109 7.53 -4.37 54.91
N MET A 110 7.47 -3.12 54.42
CA MET A 110 8.27 -2.72 53.25
C MET A 110 9.79 -2.83 53.48
N ASP A 111 10.26 -2.71 54.71
CA ASP A 111 11.68 -2.83 55.06
C ASP A 111 12.13 -4.26 55.37
N SER A 112 11.18 -5.15 55.69
CA SER A 112 11.45 -6.51 56.19
C SER A 112 10.99 -7.62 55.25
N VAL A 113 10.20 -7.32 54.22
CA VAL A 113 9.67 -8.31 53.26
C VAL A 113 10.78 -9.09 52.56
N ARG A 114 11.94 -8.48 52.34
CA ARG A 114 13.16 -9.13 51.87
C ARG A 114 14.20 -9.10 52.98
N ARG A 115 14.66 -10.28 53.39
CA ARG A 115 15.67 -10.44 54.45
C ARG A 115 17.07 -10.24 53.89
N GLY A 116 18.05 -10.03 54.78
CA GLY A 116 19.45 -9.80 54.40
C GLY A 116 20.12 -10.97 53.66
N ASP A 117 19.55 -12.17 53.76
CA ASP A 117 19.97 -13.37 53.01
C ASP A 117 19.34 -13.48 51.61
N GLY A 118 18.52 -12.49 51.22
CA GLY A 118 17.78 -12.48 49.96
C GLY A 118 16.47 -13.29 49.98
N SER A 119 16.14 -13.97 51.08
CA SER A 119 14.87 -14.66 51.23
C SER A 119 13.71 -13.67 51.36
N VAL A 120 12.53 -14.09 50.90
CA VAL A 120 11.32 -13.27 50.88
C VAL A 120 10.31 -13.80 51.90
N ASP A 121 9.59 -12.90 52.58
CA ASP A 121 8.52 -13.28 53.50
C ASP A 121 7.25 -13.67 52.76
N THR A 122 7.14 -14.97 52.45
CA THR A 122 6.03 -15.53 51.68
C THR A 122 4.67 -15.43 52.40
N ALA A 123 4.66 -15.34 53.74
CA ALA A 123 3.42 -15.16 54.49
C ALA A 123 2.86 -13.74 54.36
N VAL A 124 3.75 -12.74 54.38
CA VAL A 124 3.39 -11.34 54.09
C VAL A 124 2.88 -11.22 52.66
N LEU A 125 3.58 -11.83 51.68
CA LEU A 125 3.15 -11.79 50.28
C LEU A 125 1.82 -12.52 50.03
N GLY A 126 1.58 -13.65 50.70
CA GLY A 126 0.28 -14.33 50.65
C GLY A 126 -0.84 -13.45 51.23
N SER A 127 -0.60 -12.80 52.37
CA SER A 127 -1.55 -11.86 52.97
C SER A 127 -1.84 -10.67 52.05
N LEU A 128 -0.80 -10.13 51.41
CA LEU A 128 -0.92 -9.04 50.43
C LEU A 128 -1.81 -9.45 49.25
N SER A 129 -1.57 -10.62 48.67
CA SER A 129 -2.38 -11.19 47.59
C SER A 129 -3.86 -11.29 47.98
N THR A 130 -4.17 -11.88 49.15
CA THR A 130 -5.56 -12.07 49.61
C THR A 130 -6.32 -10.78 49.90
N ARG A 131 -5.63 -9.70 50.28
CA ARG A 131 -6.26 -8.42 50.66
C ARG A 131 -6.41 -7.45 49.48
N ASN A 132 -5.60 -7.61 48.44
CA ASN A 132 -5.63 -6.72 47.29
C ASN A 132 -6.92 -6.84 46.46
N GLY A 133 -7.43 -8.07 46.25
CA GLY A 133 -8.65 -8.33 45.48
C GLY A 133 -9.89 -7.61 46.03
N PRO A 134 -10.27 -7.83 47.31
CA PRO A 134 -11.43 -7.15 47.91
C PRO A 134 -11.33 -5.62 47.86
N LEU A 135 -10.14 -5.05 48.07
CA LEU A 135 -9.94 -3.60 47.97
C LEU A 135 -10.18 -3.09 46.54
N LEU A 136 -9.67 -3.82 45.53
CA LEU A 136 -9.92 -3.50 44.12
C LEU A 136 -11.42 -3.54 43.79
N ASP A 137 -12.12 -4.59 44.23
CA ASP A 137 -13.56 -4.76 43.99
C ASP A 137 -14.39 -3.64 44.62
N ALA A 138 -14.08 -3.26 45.87
CA ALA A 138 -14.73 -2.14 46.55
C ALA A 138 -14.46 -0.81 45.84
N SER A 139 -13.22 -0.55 45.39
CA SER A 139 -12.91 0.64 44.59
C SER A 139 -13.64 0.64 43.24
N ASN A 140 -13.80 -0.51 42.58
CA ASN A 140 -14.58 -0.64 41.35
C ASN A 140 -16.08 -0.35 41.57
N ALA A 141 -16.63 -0.77 42.71
CA ALA A 141 -18.01 -0.50 43.07
C ALA A 141 -18.25 1.01 43.27
N VAL A 142 -17.31 1.72 43.89
CA VAL A 142 -17.36 3.20 44.02
C VAL A 142 -17.42 3.88 42.66
N VAL A 143 -16.52 3.52 41.73
CA VAL A 143 -16.50 4.11 40.38
C VAL A 143 -17.81 3.85 39.64
N SER A 144 -18.32 2.63 39.70
CA SER A 144 -19.60 2.26 39.07
C SER A 144 -20.76 3.08 39.64
N ALA A 145 -20.80 3.26 40.96
CA ALA A 145 -21.82 4.08 41.62
C ALA A 145 -21.69 5.58 41.30
N LEU A 146 -20.48 6.09 41.09
CA LEU A 146 -20.26 7.47 40.63
C LEU A 146 -20.73 7.67 39.19
N VAL A 147 -20.46 6.72 38.28
CA VAL A 147 -20.98 6.74 36.90
C VAL A 147 -22.52 6.74 36.91
N ASP A 148 -23.15 5.91 37.74
CA ASP A 148 -24.60 5.88 37.91
C ASP A 148 -25.13 7.22 38.45
N ALA A 149 -24.48 7.79 39.46
CA ALA A 149 -24.87 9.08 40.05
C ALA A 149 -24.75 10.24 39.05
N ALA A 150 -23.71 10.24 38.21
CA ALA A 150 -23.54 11.21 37.12
C ALA A 150 -24.69 11.11 36.11
N LYS A 151 -25.04 9.89 35.68
CA LYS A 151 -26.17 9.64 34.76
C LYS A 151 -27.50 10.13 35.34
N VAL A 152 -27.79 9.81 36.61
CA VAL A 152 -29.01 10.25 37.30
C VAL A 152 -29.08 11.78 37.44
N SER A 153 -27.92 12.43 37.57
CA SER A 153 -27.83 13.89 37.66
C SER A 153 -27.97 14.59 36.30
N GLY A 154 -28.22 13.85 35.22
CA GLY A 154 -28.29 14.40 33.86
C GLY A 154 -26.93 14.86 33.32
N ALA A 155 -25.82 14.35 33.88
CA ALA A 155 -24.50 14.69 33.42
C ALA A 155 -24.22 14.03 32.05
N GLU A 156 -24.11 14.84 31.00
CA GLU A 156 -23.58 14.41 29.70
C GLU A 156 -22.08 14.14 29.87
N THR A 157 -21.75 12.95 30.37
CA THR A 157 -20.36 12.50 30.49
C THR A 157 -20.13 11.40 29.47
N ASN A 158 -18.93 11.37 28.89
CA ASN A 158 -18.43 10.15 28.25
C ASN A 158 -17.97 9.13 29.32
N GLY A 159 -18.71 9.04 30.44
CA GLY A 159 -18.31 8.36 31.66
C GLY A 159 -18.12 6.86 31.46
N LEU A 160 -18.84 6.25 30.51
CA LEU A 160 -18.63 4.85 30.15
C LEU A 160 -17.28 4.63 29.46
N VAL A 161 -16.96 5.40 28.42
CA VAL A 161 -15.65 5.28 27.71
C VAL A 161 -14.51 5.60 28.67
N GLN A 162 -14.64 6.67 29.47
CA GLN A 162 -13.63 7.04 30.48
C GLN A 162 -13.45 5.97 31.55
N ASP A 163 -14.54 5.33 32.04
CA ASP A 163 -14.41 4.22 32.99
C ASP A 163 -13.68 3.05 32.34
N ILE A 164 -14.06 2.66 31.12
CA ILE A 164 -13.43 1.54 30.40
C ILE A 164 -11.94 1.81 30.15
N ALA A 165 -11.59 2.98 29.62
CA ALA A 165 -10.19 3.39 29.44
C ALA A 165 -9.46 3.48 30.80
N GLY A 166 -10.16 3.93 31.84
CA GLY A 166 -9.66 3.96 33.21
C GLY A 166 -9.37 2.57 33.77
N ARG A 167 -10.14 1.54 33.41
CA ARG A 167 -9.93 0.14 33.82
C ARG A 167 -8.70 -0.46 33.16
N GLN A 168 -8.42 -0.12 31.90
CA GLN A 168 -7.22 -0.59 31.19
C GLN A 168 -5.93 -0.24 31.94
N ARG A 169 -5.83 0.96 32.54
CA ARG A 169 -4.70 1.33 33.43
C ARG A 169 -4.55 0.36 34.60
N THR A 170 -5.66 -0.02 35.22
CA THR A 170 -5.69 -0.98 36.32
C THR A 170 -5.31 -2.39 35.86
N PHE A 171 -5.77 -2.81 34.67
CA PHE A 171 -5.43 -4.10 34.08
C PHE A 171 -3.93 -4.22 33.79
N ILE A 172 -3.30 -3.19 33.21
CA ILE A 172 -1.85 -3.17 32.96
C ILE A 172 -1.05 -3.40 34.25
N GLN A 173 -1.40 -2.68 35.32
CA GLN A 173 -0.75 -2.84 36.62
C GLN A 173 -1.03 -4.23 37.23
N SER A 174 -2.25 -4.75 37.03
CA SER A 174 -2.65 -6.08 37.52
C SER A 174 -1.92 -7.20 36.80
N MET A 175 -1.74 -7.12 35.47
CA MET A 175 -0.99 -8.10 34.69
C MET A 175 0.47 -8.18 35.16
N CYS A 176 1.12 -7.03 35.37
CA CYS A 176 2.48 -6.96 35.89
C CYS A 176 2.57 -7.52 37.32
N LYS A 177 1.62 -7.16 38.20
CA LYS A 177 1.51 -7.66 39.57
C LYS A 177 1.34 -9.19 39.61
N ASP A 178 0.45 -9.74 38.80
CA ASP A 178 0.20 -11.18 38.76
C ASP A 178 1.40 -11.94 38.20
N ALA A 179 2.07 -11.41 37.16
CA ALA A 179 3.33 -11.97 36.69
C ALA A 179 4.44 -11.94 37.77
N LEU A 180 4.52 -10.89 38.59
CA LEU A 180 5.43 -10.81 39.74
C LEU A 180 5.11 -11.87 40.80
N PHE A 181 3.82 -12.08 41.13
CA PHE A 181 3.43 -13.14 42.07
C PHE A 181 3.79 -14.54 41.53
N VAL A 182 3.54 -14.80 40.24
CA VAL A 182 3.94 -16.06 39.58
C VAL A 182 5.46 -16.24 39.65
N ALA A 183 6.25 -15.20 39.31
CA ALA A 183 7.71 -15.24 39.38
C ALA A 183 8.21 -15.51 40.80
N LEU A 184 7.61 -14.89 41.82
CA LEU A 184 7.95 -15.11 43.23
C LEU A 184 7.45 -16.45 43.79
N GLY A 185 6.63 -17.20 43.05
CA GLY A 185 6.09 -18.49 43.46
C GLY A 185 4.98 -18.39 44.51
N ILE A 186 4.30 -17.25 44.58
CA ILE A 186 3.18 -17.02 45.48
C ILE A 186 1.90 -17.37 44.74
N SER A 187 1.23 -18.45 45.17
CA SER A 187 -0.03 -18.93 44.59
C SER A 187 -0.05 -18.90 43.04
N PRO A 188 0.95 -19.48 42.34
CA PRO A 188 1.15 -19.30 40.90
C PRO A 188 -0.08 -19.68 40.08
N THR A 189 -0.78 -20.77 40.42
CA THR A 189 -2.02 -21.18 39.71
C THR A 189 -3.10 -20.10 39.76
N PHE A 190 -3.37 -19.55 40.94
CA PHE A 190 -4.36 -18.48 41.12
C PHE A 190 -3.99 -17.23 40.32
N HIS A 191 -2.73 -16.81 40.36
CA HIS A 191 -2.28 -15.62 39.63
C HIS A 191 -2.18 -15.84 38.13
N MET A 192 -1.96 -17.06 37.64
CA MET A 192 -2.09 -17.37 36.22
C MET A 192 -3.54 -17.23 35.74
N GLU A 193 -4.51 -17.76 36.49
CA GLU A 193 -5.94 -17.60 36.16
C GLU A 193 -6.35 -16.11 36.15
N SER A 194 -5.92 -15.35 37.16
CA SER A 194 -6.12 -13.89 37.23
C SER A 194 -5.47 -13.17 36.06
N LEU A 195 -4.27 -13.57 35.66
CA LEU A 195 -3.54 -13.00 34.53
C LEU A 195 -4.26 -13.27 33.20
N ILE A 196 -4.78 -14.49 32.98
CA ILE A 196 -5.58 -14.85 31.79
C ILE A 196 -6.81 -13.94 31.69
N GLN A 197 -7.58 -13.84 32.78
CA GLN A 197 -8.79 -13.02 32.80
C GLN A 197 -8.49 -11.54 32.56
N THR A 198 -7.46 -11.02 33.24
CA THR A 198 -7.06 -9.61 33.09
C THR A 198 -6.58 -9.30 31.68
N ASN A 199 -5.83 -10.22 31.06
CA ASN A 199 -5.38 -10.10 29.67
C ASN A 199 -6.58 -10.01 28.71
N HIS A 200 -7.57 -10.90 28.85
CA HIS A 200 -8.79 -10.85 28.07
C HIS A 200 -9.58 -9.56 28.27
N TYR A 201 -9.76 -9.13 29.53
CA TYR A 201 -10.44 -7.86 29.80
C TYR A 201 -9.72 -6.66 29.19
N PHE A 202 -8.38 -6.66 29.19
CA PHE A 202 -7.62 -5.62 28.52
C PHE A 202 -7.86 -5.65 27.01
N GLU A 203 -7.71 -6.80 26.35
CA GLU A 203 -7.90 -6.93 24.90
C GLU A 203 -9.31 -6.53 24.45
N ASP A 204 -10.35 -7.06 25.12
CA ASP A 204 -11.75 -6.77 24.80
C ASP A 204 -12.09 -5.29 25.03
N SER A 205 -11.62 -4.71 26.13
CA SER A 205 -11.87 -3.30 26.44
C SER A 205 -11.10 -2.36 25.52
N HIS A 206 -9.87 -2.71 25.15
CA HIS A 206 -9.03 -1.94 24.24
C HIS A 206 -9.63 -1.92 22.83
N LYS A 207 -9.98 -3.10 22.30
CA LYS A 207 -10.73 -3.22 21.04
C LYS A 207 -12.03 -2.42 21.09
N GLY A 208 -12.82 -2.60 22.15
CA GLY A 208 -14.13 -1.97 22.28
C GLY A 208 -14.10 -0.44 22.31
N ILE A 209 -13.11 0.20 22.94
CA ILE A 209 -13.02 1.67 22.96
C ILE A 209 -12.50 2.28 21.67
N ILE A 210 -11.80 1.50 20.83
CA ILE A 210 -11.31 1.97 19.52
C ILE A 210 -12.39 1.74 18.47
N GLU A 211 -12.86 0.51 18.32
CA GLU A 211 -13.80 0.11 17.27
C GLU A 211 -15.26 0.45 17.62
N GLY A 212 -15.56 0.67 18.89
CA GLY A 212 -16.92 0.82 19.39
C GLY A 212 -17.62 -0.52 19.57
N VAL A 213 -18.68 -0.51 20.39
CA VAL A 213 -19.55 -1.65 20.67
C VAL A 213 -20.99 -1.14 20.73
N PRO A 214 -21.70 -1.03 19.58
CA PRO A 214 -23.00 -0.36 19.50
C PRO A 214 -24.05 -0.94 20.45
N PHE A 215 -24.06 -2.25 20.67
CA PHE A 215 -25.06 -2.91 21.52
C PHE A 215 -24.95 -2.56 23.01
N VAL A 216 -23.78 -2.10 23.49
CA VAL A 216 -23.60 -1.54 24.85
C VAL A 216 -23.58 -0.01 24.87
N GLY A 217 -23.81 0.64 23.71
CA GLY A 217 -23.78 2.08 23.57
C GLY A 217 -22.36 2.69 23.61
N LEU A 218 -21.33 1.90 23.29
CA LEU A 218 -19.96 2.39 23.21
C LEU A 218 -19.68 2.86 21.76
N PRO A 219 -19.45 4.16 21.50
CA PRO A 219 -19.16 4.64 20.16
C PRO A 219 -17.71 4.29 19.75
N ALA A 220 -17.47 4.17 18.44
CA ALA A 220 -16.12 4.10 17.90
C ALA A 220 -15.34 5.39 18.17
N LEU A 221 -14.02 5.28 18.34
CA LEU A 221 -13.15 6.42 18.56
C LEU A 221 -12.94 7.21 17.26
N LYS A 222 -13.38 8.47 17.24
CA LYS A 222 -13.25 9.39 16.09
C LYS A 222 -12.28 10.55 16.31
N GLU A 223 -11.88 10.78 17.55
CA GLU A 223 -11.01 11.90 17.90
C GLU A 223 -9.56 11.58 17.53
N LEU A 224 -9.02 12.30 16.53
CA LEU A 224 -7.69 12.05 15.95
C LEU A 224 -6.59 11.95 17.02
N CYS A 225 -6.56 12.89 17.97
CA CYS A 225 -5.49 12.93 18.96
C CYS A 225 -5.57 11.79 19.96
N THR A 226 -6.79 11.41 20.34
CA THR A 226 -7.01 10.24 21.19
C THR A 226 -6.64 8.97 20.43
N MET A 227 -6.94 8.88 19.11
CA MET A 227 -6.53 7.73 18.27
C MET A 227 -5.00 7.60 18.20
N HIS A 228 -4.30 8.71 17.97
CA HIS A 228 -2.83 8.75 18.01
C HIS A 228 -2.28 8.31 19.36
N GLN A 229 -2.92 8.69 20.47
CA GLN A 229 -2.50 8.24 21.79
C GLN A 229 -2.79 6.75 22.00
N MET A 230 -3.93 6.24 21.52
CA MET A 230 -4.26 4.82 21.56
C MET A 230 -3.25 3.99 20.75
N SER A 231 -2.69 4.51 19.66
CA SER A 231 -1.59 3.85 18.93
C SER A 231 -0.39 3.50 19.81
N LEU A 232 -0.06 4.36 20.78
CA LEU A 232 1.04 4.12 21.71
C LEU A 232 0.70 2.99 22.67
N VAL A 233 -0.55 2.95 23.12
CA VAL A 233 -1.06 1.88 23.96
C VAL A 233 -0.98 0.55 23.22
N THR A 234 -1.49 0.48 21.99
CA THR A 234 -1.41 -0.71 21.12
C THR A 234 0.04 -1.16 20.97
N TYR A 235 0.96 -0.23 20.66
CA TYR A 235 2.38 -0.52 20.46
C TYR A 235 3.06 -1.13 21.70
N TYR A 236 2.89 -0.51 22.88
CA TYR A 236 3.53 -1.04 24.09
C TYR A 236 2.87 -2.36 24.53
N TYR A 237 1.56 -2.50 24.33
CA TYR A 237 0.87 -3.75 24.61
C TYR A 237 1.32 -4.88 23.67
N HIS A 238 1.53 -4.62 22.38
CA HIS A 238 2.05 -5.61 21.41
C HIS A 238 3.43 -6.15 21.82
N GLN A 239 4.27 -5.34 22.47
CA GLN A 239 5.54 -5.80 23.01
C GLN A 239 5.38 -6.59 24.32
N LEU A 240 4.43 -6.20 25.16
CA LEU A 240 4.15 -6.86 26.44
C LEU A 240 3.49 -8.24 26.25
N ARG A 241 2.56 -8.34 25.30
CA ARG A 241 1.67 -9.50 25.09
C ARG A 241 2.45 -10.82 24.88
N PRO A 242 3.50 -10.92 24.05
CA PRO A 242 4.27 -12.16 23.91
C PRO A 242 4.91 -12.65 25.21
N LEU A 243 5.34 -11.73 26.09
CA LEU A 243 5.94 -12.08 27.38
C LEU A 243 4.89 -12.68 28.32
N LEU A 244 3.68 -12.09 28.33
CA LEU A 244 2.54 -12.64 29.08
C LEU A 244 2.13 -14.01 28.53
N SER A 245 1.96 -14.14 27.21
CA SER A 245 1.64 -15.40 26.54
C SER A 245 2.67 -16.50 26.85
N GLY A 246 3.96 -16.15 26.94
CA GLY A 246 5.01 -17.09 27.35
C GLY A 246 4.75 -17.71 28.74
N ILE A 247 4.22 -16.94 29.68
CA ILE A 247 3.82 -17.42 31.02
C ILE A 247 2.52 -18.23 30.93
N LEU A 248 1.53 -17.73 30.21
CA LEU A 248 0.18 -18.29 30.14
C LEU A 248 0.10 -19.63 29.40
N THR A 249 1.03 -19.89 28.48
CA THR A 249 1.10 -21.14 27.70
C THR A 249 1.76 -22.29 28.46
N GLN A 250 2.22 -22.08 29.69
CA GLN A 250 2.89 -23.10 30.47
C GLN A 250 1.89 -24.07 31.14
N GLU A 251 2.12 -25.37 30.98
CA GLU A 251 1.22 -26.41 31.51
C GLU A 251 1.25 -26.56 33.04
N THR A 252 2.33 -26.13 33.69
CA THR A 252 2.52 -26.31 35.14
C THR A 252 2.89 -25.01 35.83
N ALA A 253 2.50 -24.88 37.09
CA ALA A 253 2.88 -23.74 37.93
C ALA A 253 4.41 -23.56 38.03
N TYR A 254 5.18 -24.65 38.04
CA TYR A 254 6.63 -24.60 38.11
C TYR A 254 7.25 -24.04 36.82
N SER A 255 6.81 -24.51 35.65
CA SER A 255 7.30 -23.99 34.37
C SER A 255 6.85 -22.54 34.14
N ALA A 256 5.62 -22.20 34.51
CA ALA A 256 5.11 -20.82 34.51
C ALA A 256 5.96 -19.90 35.38
N GLN A 257 6.27 -20.30 36.61
CA GLN A 257 7.15 -19.54 37.50
C GLN A 257 8.53 -19.31 36.88
N ARG A 258 9.13 -20.33 36.25
CA ARG A 258 10.45 -20.19 35.62
C ARG A 258 10.40 -19.17 34.47
N VAL A 259 9.45 -19.33 33.54
CA VAL A 259 9.30 -18.40 32.41
C VAL A 259 8.99 -16.98 32.91
N ALA A 260 8.16 -16.85 33.95
CA ALA A 260 7.89 -15.56 34.57
C ALA A 260 9.17 -14.94 35.13
N LYS A 261 10.00 -15.68 35.87
CA LYS A 261 11.29 -15.17 36.40
C LYS A 261 12.22 -14.66 35.31
N ASP A 262 12.20 -15.27 34.13
CA ASP A 262 13.05 -14.87 33.02
C ASP A 262 12.51 -13.61 32.33
N ALA A 263 11.19 -13.52 32.12
CA ALA A 263 10.55 -12.42 31.37
C ALA A 263 10.22 -11.17 32.23
N ILE A 264 10.23 -11.28 33.55
CA ILE A 264 9.62 -10.28 34.43
C ILE A 264 10.33 -8.91 34.44
N ASN A 265 11.62 -8.85 34.12
CA ASN A 265 12.30 -7.57 33.97
C ASN A 265 11.77 -6.80 32.76
N ASP A 266 11.61 -7.47 31.62
CA ASP A 266 11.06 -6.87 30.40
C ASP A 266 9.60 -6.48 30.59
N ILE A 267 8.80 -7.32 31.27
CA ILE A 267 7.41 -6.99 31.64
C ILE A 267 7.36 -5.69 32.46
N VAL A 268 8.20 -5.55 33.50
CA VAL A 268 8.24 -4.35 34.34
C VAL A 268 8.67 -3.12 33.53
N THR A 269 9.70 -3.26 32.70
CA THR A 269 10.19 -2.19 31.82
C THR A 269 9.14 -1.70 30.83
N LEU A 270 8.32 -2.60 30.26
CA LEU A 270 7.25 -2.24 29.32
C LEU A 270 5.97 -1.74 30.00
N THR A 271 5.73 -2.13 31.26
CA THR A 271 4.52 -1.77 32.00
C THR A 271 4.44 -0.26 32.28
N ASP A 272 5.54 0.37 32.66
CA ASP A 272 5.57 1.81 33.01
C ASP A 272 5.22 2.71 31.80
N PRO A 273 5.86 2.62 30.62
CA PRO A 273 5.48 3.44 29.46
C PRO A 273 4.09 3.11 28.91
N LEU A 274 3.66 1.84 28.94
CA LEU A 274 2.28 1.47 28.60
C LEU A 274 1.26 2.12 29.54
N PHE A 275 1.56 2.15 30.84
CA PHE A 275 0.74 2.81 31.84
C PHE A 275 0.67 4.32 31.63
N GLU A 276 1.80 4.98 31.39
CA GLU A 276 1.85 6.41 31.06
C GLU A 276 1.02 6.74 29.80
N ALA A 277 1.16 5.92 28.75
CA ALA A 277 0.39 6.07 27.53
C ALA A 277 -1.12 5.96 27.80
N MET A 278 -1.55 5.03 28.66
CA MET A 278 -2.94 4.90 29.06
C MET A 278 -3.43 6.04 29.96
N VAL A 279 -2.59 6.58 30.86
CA VAL A 279 -2.95 7.76 31.66
C VAL A 279 -3.30 8.93 30.75
N GLU A 280 -2.48 9.17 29.73
CA GLU A 280 -2.72 10.23 28.76
C GLU A 280 -3.95 9.94 27.87
N ALA A 281 -4.17 8.68 27.47
CA ALA A 281 -5.37 8.30 26.73
C ALA A 281 -6.66 8.61 27.52
N VAL A 282 -6.72 8.25 28.81
CA VAL A 282 -7.87 8.57 29.67
C VAL A 282 -8.08 10.09 29.76
N ARG A 283 -6.99 10.87 29.87
CA ARG A 283 -7.07 12.33 29.87
C ARG A 283 -7.71 12.85 28.58
N LEU A 284 -7.29 12.33 27.42
CA LEU A 284 -7.81 12.73 26.11
C LEU A 284 -9.26 12.31 25.87
N TYR A 285 -9.72 11.18 26.44
CA TYR A 285 -11.14 10.80 26.42
C TYR A 285 -12.04 11.75 27.23
N GLY A 286 -11.50 12.43 28.23
CA GLY A 286 -12.24 13.48 28.96
C GLY A 286 -12.05 14.88 28.43
N HIS A 287 -10.90 15.15 27.85
CA HIS A 287 -10.51 16.47 27.37
C HIS A 287 -9.82 16.30 26.01
N PRO A 288 -10.60 16.24 24.91
CA PRO A 288 -10.05 16.14 23.57
C PRO A 288 -8.96 17.20 23.36
N GLY A 289 -7.77 16.75 23.01
CA GLY A 289 -6.61 17.62 22.77
C GLY A 289 -6.56 18.13 21.33
N THR A 290 -5.65 19.06 21.08
CA THR A 290 -5.20 19.36 19.72
C THR A 290 -3.84 18.71 19.48
N CYS A 291 -3.65 18.11 18.32
CA CYS A 291 -2.42 17.47 17.90
C CYS A 291 -2.19 17.82 16.43
N ASN A 292 -0.92 17.79 16.02
CA ASN A 292 -0.54 17.99 14.63
C ASN A 292 0.35 16.81 14.19
N PRO A 293 -0.25 15.65 13.88
CA PRO A 293 0.49 14.46 13.48
C PRO A 293 1.44 14.71 12.30
N MET A 294 0.99 15.49 11.32
CA MET A 294 1.75 15.79 10.11
C MET A 294 3.09 16.49 10.37
N ALA A 295 3.19 17.29 11.44
CA ALA A 295 4.43 18.02 11.74
C ALA A 295 5.62 17.09 12.00
N ASN A 296 5.35 15.85 12.38
CA ASN A 296 6.38 14.87 12.75
C ASN A 296 6.51 13.72 11.74
N MET A 297 5.72 13.70 10.65
CA MET A 297 5.79 12.64 9.65
C MET A 297 7.01 12.81 8.76
N THR A 298 7.89 11.81 8.81
CA THR A 298 9.08 11.69 7.98
C THR A 298 8.74 11.15 6.59
N HIS A 299 9.71 11.16 5.67
CA HIS A 299 9.56 10.52 4.37
C HIS A 299 9.22 9.02 4.50
N THR A 300 9.85 8.32 5.44
CA THR A 300 9.57 6.90 5.71
C THR A 300 8.16 6.68 6.24
N ASP A 301 7.66 7.58 7.10
CA ASP A 301 6.30 7.49 7.64
C ASP A 301 5.26 7.62 6.52
N TRP A 302 5.44 8.59 5.60
CA TRP A 302 4.58 8.72 4.43
C TRP A 302 4.66 7.49 3.53
N HIS A 303 5.86 6.99 3.24
CA HIS A 303 6.05 5.80 2.42
C HIS A 303 5.30 4.59 2.99
N ASN A 304 5.47 4.28 4.28
CA ASN A 304 4.82 3.14 4.91
C ASN A 304 3.30 3.32 5.01
N PHE A 305 2.83 4.55 5.27
CA PHE A 305 1.40 4.84 5.33
C PHE A 305 0.73 4.63 3.97
N PHE A 306 1.30 5.18 2.89
CA PHE A 306 0.81 4.95 1.54
C PHE A 306 0.92 3.48 1.14
N LEU A 307 2.04 2.81 1.40
CA LEU A 307 2.19 1.38 1.11
C LEU A 307 1.08 0.55 1.79
N SER A 308 0.70 0.91 3.01
CA SER A 308 -0.36 0.21 3.74
C SER A 308 -1.75 0.52 3.17
N LEU A 309 -2.02 1.76 2.74
CA LEU A 309 -3.25 2.13 2.01
C LEU A 309 -3.37 1.35 0.70
N GLU A 310 -2.26 1.23 -0.03
CA GLU A 310 -2.19 0.52 -1.30
C GLU A 310 -2.42 -0.98 -1.15
N LYS A 311 -1.79 -1.60 -0.16
CA LYS A 311 -2.05 -3.01 0.20
C LYS A 311 -3.51 -3.23 0.58
N GLN A 312 -4.09 -2.35 1.39
CA GLN A 312 -5.50 -2.48 1.77
C GLN A 312 -6.43 -2.44 0.56
N ARG A 313 -6.14 -1.53 -0.38
CA ARG A 313 -6.87 -1.37 -1.61
C ARG A 313 -6.78 -2.62 -2.49
N LEU A 314 -5.58 -3.19 -2.62
CA LEU A 314 -5.35 -4.44 -3.34
C LEU A 314 -6.10 -5.61 -2.70
N TRP A 315 -5.92 -5.87 -1.41
CA TRP A 315 -6.54 -7.01 -0.72
C TRP A 315 -8.06 -6.95 -0.73
N THR A 316 -8.64 -5.74 -0.62
CA THR A 316 -10.10 -5.56 -0.77
C THR A 316 -10.58 -6.00 -2.16
N GLN A 317 -9.81 -5.68 -3.19
CA GLN A 317 -10.11 -6.01 -4.57
C GLN A 317 -9.86 -7.49 -4.89
N GLU A 318 -8.81 -8.10 -4.35
CA GLU A 318 -8.51 -9.53 -4.47
C GLU A 318 -9.53 -10.41 -3.74
N ALA A 319 -9.93 -10.05 -2.52
CA ALA A 319 -10.98 -10.77 -1.80
C ALA A 319 -12.28 -10.83 -2.63
N SER A 320 -12.64 -9.71 -3.26
CA SER A 320 -13.82 -9.66 -4.13
C SER A 320 -13.64 -10.38 -5.46
N GLN A 321 -12.42 -10.40 -6.03
CA GLN A 321 -12.07 -11.19 -7.21
C GLN A 321 -12.18 -12.69 -6.92
N HIS A 322 -11.56 -13.15 -5.83
CA HIS A 322 -11.53 -14.56 -5.43
C HIS A 322 -12.94 -15.05 -5.14
N PHE A 323 -13.78 -14.21 -4.53
CA PHE A 323 -15.21 -14.52 -4.38
C PHE A 323 -15.94 -14.69 -5.73
N ALA A 324 -15.66 -13.86 -6.74
CA ALA A 324 -16.26 -14.02 -8.07
C ALA A 324 -15.79 -15.31 -8.77
N GLN A 325 -14.52 -15.68 -8.62
CA GLN A 325 -13.97 -16.95 -9.12
C GLN A 325 -14.57 -18.16 -8.36
N LEU A 326 -14.77 -18.04 -7.04
CA LEU A 326 -15.44 -19.04 -6.21
C LEU A 326 -16.90 -19.25 -6.67
N ALA A 327 -17.62 -18.19 -7.03
CA ALA A 327 -18.96 -18.27 -7.59
C ALA A 327 -19.02 -19.02 -8.94
N LEU A 328 -17.95 -18.93 -9.73
CA LEU A 328 -17.75 -19.72 -10.96
C LEU A 328 -17.27 -21.16 -10.70
N LYS A 329 -17.09 -21.55 -9.43
CA LYS A 329 -16.64 -22.88 -8.98
C LYS A 329 -15.24 -23.27 -9.46
N VAL A 330 -14.35 -22.29 -9.62
CA VAL A 330 -12.93 -22.53 -9.91
C VAL A 330 -12.17 -22.69 -8.61
N ASP A 331 -11.29 -23.70 -8.55
CA ASP A 331 -10.34 -23.94 -7.45
C ASP A 331 -10.92 -23.73 -6.03
N VAL A 332 -12.17 -24.14 -5.83
CA VAL A 332 -13.01 -23.80 -4.66
C VAL A 332 -12.27 -23.92 -3.33
N LYS A 333 -11.56 -25.03 -3.10
CA LYS A 333 -10.85 -25.27 -1.84
C LYS A 333 -9.69 -24.30 -1.62
N THR A 334 -8.95 -23.98 -2.68
CA THR A 334 -7.82 -23.04 -2.63
C THR A 334 -8.35 -21.63 -2.37
N LEU A 335 -9.36 -21.18 -3.13
CA LEU A 335 -9.95 -19.86 -2.97
C LEU A 335 -10.62 -19.66 -1.61
N GLN A 336 -11.25 -20.69 -1.03
CA GLN A 336 -11.81 -20.62 0.33
C GLN A 336 -10.73 -20.30 1.39
N VAL A 337 -9.55 -20.91 1.25
CA VAL A 337 -8.42 -20.66 2.14
C VAL A 337 -7.87 -19.26 1.90
N GLU A 338 -7.64 -18.88 0.64
CA GLU A 338 -7.11 -17.56 0.28
C GLU A 338 -8.03 -16.42 0.73
N ILE A 339 -9.34 -16.53 0.53
CA ILE A 339 -10.31 -15.54 1.04
C ILE A 339 -10.18 -15.43 2.57
N THR A 340 -10.08 -16.54 3.30
CA THR A 340 -9.94 -16.51 4.77
C THR A 340 -8.65 -15.81 5.20
N VAL A 341 -7.54 -16.05 4.50
CA VAL A 341 -6.25 -15.38 4.76
C VAL A 341 -6.36 -13.88 4.47
N PHE A 342 -6.87 -13.50 3.30
CA PHE A 342 -7.05 -12.08 2.95
C PHE A 342 -7.98 -11.35 3.90
N LEU A 343 -9.05 -12.00 4.37
CA LEU A 343 -9.94 -11.40 5.37
C LEU A 343 -9.19 -11.04 6.66
N ALA A 344 -8.32 -11.93 7.14
CA ALA A 344 -7.51 -11.67 8.32
C ALA A 344 -6.47 -10.56 8.09
N GLU A 345 -5.71 -10.65 6.99
CA GLU A 345 -4.65 -9.68 6.66
C GLU A 345 -5.20 -8.27 6.40
N ALA A 346 -6.28 -8.17 5.62
CA ALA A 346 -6.92 -6.88 5.33
C ALA A 346 -7.61 -6.28 6.56
N SER A 347 -8.12 -7.10 7.49
CA SER A 347 -8.61 -6.60 8.77
C SER A 347 -7.47 -6.07 9.64
N GLU A 348 -6.35 -6.79 9.71
CA GLU A 348 -5.18 -6.34 10.47
C GLU A 348 -4.58 -5.04 9.90
N ASN A 349 -4.38 -4.96 8.59
CA ASN A 349 -3.81 -3.77 7.97
C ASN A 349 -4.75 -2.55 8.01
N LEU A 350 -6.06 -2.73 7.83
CA LEU A 350 -6.99 -1.62 8.00
C LEU A 350 -7.02 -1.11 9.45
N ARG A 351 -6.87 -2.02 10.42
CA ARG A 351 -6.71 -1.64 11.82
C ARG A 351 -5.41 -0.86 12.04
N ASN A 352 -4.30 -1.32 11.45
CA ASN A 352 -3.02 -0.63 11.48
C ASN A 352 -3.07 0.74 10.80
N LEU A 353 -3.90 0.93 9.77
CA LEU A 353 -4.14 2.22 9.14
C LEU A 353 -4.95 3.18 10.04
N VAL A 354 -5.95 2.66 10.76
CA VAL A 354 -6.80 3.46 11.67
C VAL A 354 -6.05 3.83 12.95
N GLU A 355 -5.41 2.85 13.59
CA GLU A 355 -4.74 3.00 14.87
C GLU A 355 -3.27 3.42 14.72
N GLY A 356 -2.61 3.09 13.61
CA GLY A 356 -1.15 3.07 13.50
C GLY A 356 -0.54 1.76 14.04
N SER A 357 0.56 1.31 13.43
CA SER A 357 1.39 0.20 13.89
C SER A 357 2.86 0.59 13.86
N ARG A 358 3.40 1.03 15.01
CA ARG A 358 4.83 1.36 15.14
C ARG A 358 5.75 0.16 14.89
N ALA A 359 5.26 -1.06 15.16
CA ALA A 359 6.02 -2.28 14.89
C ALA A 359 6.25 -2.49 13.38
N GLU A 360 5.27 -2.10 12.56
CA GLU A 360 5.33 -2.16 11.10
C GLU A 360 5.77 -0.84 10.45
N GLY A 361 6.03 0.18 11.26
CA GLY A 361 6.36 1.53 10.79
C GLY A 361 5.17 2.26 10.14
N VAL A 362 3.94 1.82 10.38
CA VAL A 362 2.71 2.48 9.92
C VAL A 362 2.32 3.53 10.95
N VAL A 363 2.29 4.80 10.56
CA VAL A 363 1.84 5.88 11.44
C VAL A 363 0.32 5.97 11.45
N PRO A 364 -0.31 6.46 12.54
CA PRO A 364 -1.75 6.70 12.54
C PRO A 364 -2.13 7.84 11.57
N PRO A 365 -3.42 8.00 11.24
CA PRO A 365 -3.86 8.90 10.18
C PRO A 365 -3.36 10.35 10.34
N PRO A 366 -2.98 11.03 9.24
CA PRO A 366 -2.41 12.39 9.30
C PRO A 366 -3.44 13.48 9.65
N SER A 367 -4.73 13.25 9.38
CA SER A 367 -5.82 14.20 9.65
C SER A 367 -7.11 13.49 10.08
N ALA A 368 -8.06 14.27 10.61
CA ALA A 368 -9.38 13.78 10.97
C ALA A 368 -10.17 13.29 9.75
N GLN A 369 -10.01 13.94 8.60
CA GLN A 369 -10.66 13.53 7.35
C GLN A 369 -10.16 12.16 6.88
N VAL A 370 -8.86 11.90 6.97
CA VAL A 370 -8.29 10.58 6.64
C VAL A 370 -8.78 9.52 7.63
N LEU A 371 -8.80 9.84 8.94
CA LEU A 371 -9.35 8.95 9.96
C LEU A 371 -10.83 8.62 9.71
N ASP A 372 -11.67 9.61 9.41
CA ASP A 372 -13.09 9.41 9.13
C ASP A 372 -13.31 8.51 7.91
N ALA A 373 -12.52 8.71 6.84
CA ALA A 373 -12.56 7.86 5.67
C ALA A 373 -12.15 6.41 6.00
N LEU A 374 -11.08 6.21 6.77
CA LEU A 374 -10.63 4.88 7.19
C LEU A 374 -11.61 4.19 8.14
N LEU A 375 -12.25 4.91 9.06
CA LEU A 375 -13.33 4.37 9.89
C LEU A 375 -14.56 4.00 9.06
N GLY A 376 -14.85 4.76 8.00
CA GLY A 376 -15.86 4.41 7.00
C GLY A 376 -15.53 3.11 6.28
N ALA A 377 -14.27 2.97 5.82
CA ALA A 377 -13.77 1.74 5.23
C ALA A 377 -13.87 0.56 6.21
N TRP A 378 -13.48 0.75 7.48
CA TRP A 378 -13.53 -0.28 8.53
C TRP A 378 -14.95 -0.80 8.76
N GLY A 379 -15.92 0.10 8.89
CA GLY A 379 -17.32 -0.30 9.09
C GLY A 379 -17.86 -1.13 7.94
N VAL A 380 -17.64 -0.68 6.69
CA VAL A 380 -18.12 -1.41 5.50
C VAL A 380 -17.33 -2.70 5.26
N TRP A 381 -16.05 -2.72 5.61
CA TRP A 381 -15.23 -3.91 5.56
C TRP A 381 -15.75 -5.01 6.49
N GLY A 382 -16.17 -4.69 7.72
CA GLY A 382 -16.78 -5.66 8.63
C GLY A 382 -18.07 -6.29 8.07
N ASP A 383 -18.89 -5.51 7.36
CA ASP A 383 -20.06 -6.03 6.64
C ASP A 383 -19.62 -6.96 5.49
N LEU A 384 -18.60 -6.56 4.71
CA LEU A 384 -18.05 -7.36 3.61
C LEU A 384 -17.45 -8.68 4.10
N GLU A 385 -16.65 -8.65 5.17
CA GLU A 385 -16.05 -9.81 5.82
C GLU A 385 -17.11 -10.80 6.29
N THR A 386 -18.21 -10.31 6.84
CA THR A 386 -19.35 -11.14 7.27
C THR A 386 -19.97 -11.88 6.07
N GLU A 387 -20.20 -11.18 4.97
CA GLU A 387 -20.76 -11.78 3.73
C GLU A 387 -19.80 -12.78 3.09
N LEU A 388 -18.51 -12.44 3.00
CA LEU A 388 -17.47 -13.32 2.45
C LEU A 388 -17.28 -14.58 3.30
N SER A 389 -17.24 -14.44 4.63
CA SER A 389 -17.13 -15.58 5.56
C SER A 389 -18.32 -16.51 5.45
N ALA A 390 -19.55 -15.97 5.34
CA ALA A 390 -20.73 -16.79 5.10
C ALA A 390 -20.65 -17.50 3.74
N ALA A 391 -20.24 -16.79 2.69
CA ALA A 391 -20.14 -17.33 1.34
C ALA A 391 -19.13 -18.48 1.21
N VAL A 392 -17.99 -18.39 1.90
CA VAL A 392 -16.95 -19.43 1.91
C VAL A 392 -17.51 -20.79 2.34
N HIS A 393 -18.59 -20.84 3.14
CA HIS A 393 -19.20 -22.09 3.61
C HIS A 393 -20.36 -22.61 2.75
N HIS A 394 -20.78 -21.89 1.71
CA HIS A 394 -21.92 -22.27 0.87
C HIS A 394 -21.50 -22.89 -0.48
N LEU A 395 -22.16 -23.98 -0.88
CA LEU A 395 -21.90 -24.68 -2.16
C LEU A 395 -22.53 -23.96 -3.37
N ALA A 396 -23.52 -23.11 -3.15
CA ALA A 396 -24.21 -22.35 -4.18
C ALA A 396 -24.41 -20.92 -3.68
N LEU A 397 -23.88 -19.96 -4.45
CA LEU A 397 -24.03 -18.54 -4.19
C LEU A 397 -25.18 -18.00 -5.02
N SER A 398 -26.03 -17.17 -4.40
CA SER A 398 -27.14 -16.52 -5.09
C SER A 398 -26.71 -15.17 -5.67
N ASP A 399 -27.38 -14.72 -6.72
CA ASP A 399 -27.13 -13.40 -7.34
C ASP A 399 -27.23 -12.25 -6.32
N VAL A 400 -28.06 -12.40 -5.28
CA VAL A 400 -28.20 -11.43 -4.19
C VAL A 400 -26.92 -11.32 -3.36
N VAL A 401 -26.28 -12.45 -3.04
CA VAL A 401 -25.00 -12.46 -2.29
C VAL A 401 -23.90 -11.89 -3.17
N VAL A 402 -23.87 -12.25 -4.47
CA VAL A 402 -22.91 -11.70 -5.43
C VAL A 402 -23.04 -10.18 -5.51
N GLY A 403 -24.25 -9.66 -5.69
CA GLY A 403 -24.48 -8.21 -5.76
C GLY A 403 -24.11 -7.49 -4.47
N ARG A 404 -24.38 -8.08 -3.30
CA ARG A 404 -24.01 -7.49 -2.01
C ARG A 404 -22.49 -7.41 -1.82
N VAL A 405 -21.76 -8.47 -2.14
CA VAL A 405 -20.29 -8.48 -2.05
C VAL A 405 -19.68 -7.42 -2.99
N VAL A 406 -20.16 -7.35 -4.24
CA VAL A 406 -19.70 -6.33 -5.21
C VAL A 406 -20.00 -4.90 -4.72
N GLN A 407 -21.19 -4.67 -4.17
CA GLN A 407 -21.58 -3.36 -3.63
C GLN A 407 -20.71 -2.96 -2.43
N LEU A 408 -20.52 -3.86 -1.46
CA LEU A 408 -19.73 -3.60 -0.26
C LEU A 408 -18.25 -3.40 -0.61
N SER A 409 -17.68 -4.23 -1.48
CA SER A 409 -16.30 -4.07 -1.97
C SER A 409 -16.09 -2.70 -2.62
N ASN A 410 -16.96 -2.30 -3.57
CA ASN A 410 -16.88 -0.96 -4.15
C ASN A 410 -17.01 0.15 -3.10
N LYS A 411 -17.84 -0.04 -2.07
CA LYS A 411 -18.02 0.95 -1.03
C LYS A 411 -16.79 1.09 -0.11
N VAL A 412 -16.10 0.00 0.21
CA VAL A 412 -14.79 0.06 0.88
C VAL A 412 -13.79 0.84 0.01
N MET A 413 -13.75 0.54 -1.29
CA MET A 413 -12.86 1.22 -2.23
C MET A 413 -13.11 2.73 -2.32
N GLU A 414 -14.37 3.18 -2.32
CA GLU A 414 -14.71 4.61 -2.25
C GLU A 414 -14.09 5.31 -1.04
N PHE A 415 -14.16 4.68 0.14
CA PHE A 415 -13.56 5.23 1.36
C PHE A 415 -12.03 5.23 1.31
N LEU A 416 -11.41 4.15 0.80
CA LEU A 416 -9.95 4.08 0.64
C LEU A 416 -9.43 5.12 -0.36
N VAL A 417 -10.11 5.31 -1.49
CA VAL A 417 -9.77 6.37 -2.47
C VAL A 417 -9.88 7.74 -1.80
N SER A 418 -10.94 8.02 -1.04
CA SER A 418 -11.07 9.28 -0.29
C SER A 418 -9.94 9.48 0.72
N ALA A 419 -9.50 8.42 1.42
CA ALA A 419 -8.37 8.49 2.35
C ALA A 419 -7.05 8.77 1.62
N ILE A 420 -6.81 8.13 0.48
CA ILE A 420 -5.62 8.31 -0.36
C ILE A 420 -5.57 9.73 -0.94
N GLU A 421 -6.65 10.22 -1.55
CA GLU A 421 -6.71 11.57 -2.13
C GLU A 421 -6.44 12.66 -1.10
N GLU A 422 -7.06 12.56 0.08
CA GLU A 422 -6.82 13.49 1.17
C GLU A 422 -5.37 13.39 1.68
N SER A 423 -4.81 12.18 1.76
CA SER A 423 -3.41 11.97 2.15
C SER A 423 -2.44 12.57 1.13
N ILE A 424 -2.71 12.43 -0.18
CA ILE A 424 -1.92 13.06 -1.25
C ILE A 424 -1.94 14.58 -1.09
N ARG A 425 -3.13 15.14 -0.82
CA ARG A 425 -3.30 16.59 -0.61
C ARG A 425 -2.50 17.09 0.59
N LEU A 426 -2.50 16.35 1.70
CA LEU A 426 -1.76 16.69 2.93
C LEU A 426 -0.25 16.56 2.73
N ALA A 427 0.18 15.56 1.97
CA ALA A 427 1.58 15.29 1.67
C ALA A 427 2.14 16.11 0.49
N ALA A 428 1.37 17.06 -0.06
CA ALA A 428 1.79 17.90 -1.20
C ALA A 428 3.05 18.74 -0.93
N ASN A 429 3.33 19.08 0.34
CA ASN A 429 4.55 19.77 0.75
C ASN A 429 5.68 18.81 1.18
N SER A 430 5.45 17.50 1.16
CA SER A 430 6.47 16.51 1.43
C SER A 430 7.35 16.29 0.20
N THR A 431 8.55 15.75 0.39
CA THR A 431 9.43 15.34 -0.71
C THR A 431 9.07 13.96 -1.27
N PHE A 432 8.10 13.26 -0.68
CA PHE A 432 7.68 11.93 -1.10
C PHE A 432 6.83 12.04 -2.38
N PRO A 433 7.10 11.26 -3.44
CA PRO A 433 6.37 11.33 -4.72
C PRO A 433 4.99 10.65 -4.63
N THR A 434 4.11 11.19 -3.79
CA THR A 434 2.81 10.60 -3.38
C THR A 434 1.92 10.21 -4.55
N TYR A 435 1.81 11.10 -5.55
CA TYR A 435 0.95 10.87 -6.72
C TYR A 435 1.50 9.75 -7.61
N SER A 436 2.82 9.73 -7.87
CA SER A 436 3.43 8.61 -8.59
C SER A 436 3.26 7.30 -7.82
N PHE A 437 3.37 7.33 -6.49
CA PHE A 437 3.21 6.15 -5.65
C PHE A 437 1.79 5.59 -5.72
N ASP A 438 0.77 6.43 -5.67
CA ASP A 438 -0.62 6.01 -5.88
C ASP A 438 -0.84 5.44 -7.28
N LEU A 439 -0.34 6.09 -8.35
CA LEU A 439 -0.45 5.56 -9.72
C LEU A 439 0.13 4.14 -9.84
N ALA A 440 1.29 3.91 -9.20
CA ALA A 440 1.91 2.59 -9.13
C ALA A 440 1.02 1.61 -8.35
N GLY A 441 0.61 1.95 -7.13
CA GLY A 441 -0.26 1.10 -6.30
C GLY A 441 -1.64 0.80 -6.91
N GLN A 442 -2.15 1.65 -7.82
CA GLN A 442 -3.38 1.39 -8.56
C GLN A 442 -3.22 0.24 -9.57
N GLN A 443 -2.04 0.00 -10.14
CA GLN A 443 -1.86 -1.01 -11.18
C GLN A 443 -2.24 -2.44 -10.77
N PRO A 444 -1.75 -3.00 -9.64
CA PRO A 444 -2.16 -4.35 -9.22
C PRO A 444 -3.66 -4.41 -8.87
N THR A 445 -4.20 -3.35 -8.26
CA THR A 445 -5.64 -3.22 -7.99
C THR A 445 -6.46 -3.27 -9.29
N LEU A 446 -6.02 -2.58 -10.34
CA LEU A 446 -6.69 -2.57 -11.64
C LEU A 446 -6.61 -3.93 -12.35
N SER A 447 -5.50 -4.66 -12.19
CA SER A 447 -5.38 -6.06 -12.65
C SER A 447 -6.43 -6.95 -11.98
N ALA A 448 -6.53 -6.91 -10.65
CA ALA A 448 -7.49 -7.68 -9.89
C ALA A 448 -8.95 -7.31 -10.23
N ARG A 449 -9.22 -6.01 -10.44
CA ARG A 449 -10.54 -5.53 -10.87
C ARG A 449 -10.92 -5.99 -12.29
N ALA A 450 -9.96 -6.07 -13.20
CA ALA A 450 -10.19 -6.62 -14.54
C ALA A 450 -10.59 -8.11 -14.48
N ILE A 451 -9.91 -8.91 -13.64
CA ILE A 451 -10.26 -10.31 -13.41
C ILE A 451 -11.66 -10.44 -12.83
N GLN A 452 -11.96 -9.68 -11.76
CA GLN A 452 -13.28 -9.68 -11.13
C GLN A 452 -14.38 -9.34 -12.14
N SER A 453 -14.19 -8.26 -12.92
CA SER A 453 -15.16 -7.80 -13.90
C SER A 453 -15.41 -8.86 -14.98
N ALA A 454 -14.36 -9.51 -15.49
CA ALA A 454 -14.49 -10.61 -16.44
C ALA A 454 -15.26 -11.80 -15.85
N CYS A 455 -14.99 -12.16 -14.60
CA CYS A 455 -15.72 -13.22 -13.89
C CYS A 455 -17.20 -12.87 -13.72
N LEU A 456 -17.53 -11.62 -13.35
CA LEU A 456 -18.92 -11.17 -13.20
C LEU A 456 -19.68 -11.14 -14.53
N VAL A 457 -19.02 -10.77 -15.64
CA VAL A 457 -19.59 -10.91 -16.99
C VAL A 457 -19.89 -12.36 -17.31
N MET A 458 -18.96 -13.29 -17.04
CA MET A 458 -19.15 -14.73 -17.26
C MET A 458 -20.28 -15.31 -16.39
N LEU A 459 -20.45 -14.81 -15.15
CA LEU A 459 -21.56 -15.17 -14.27
C LEU A 459 -22.93 -14.67 -14.76
N GLY A 460 -22.97 -13.71 -15.68
CA GLY A 460 -24.20 -13.07 -16.13
C GLY A 460 -24.71 -11.97 -15.18
N TYR A 461 -23.89 -11.53 -14.22
CA TYR A 461 -24.25 -10.49 -13.25
C TYR A 461 -23.92 -9.09 -13.80
N ASP A 462 -24.92 -8.21 -13.94
CA ASP A 462 -24.79 -6.82 -14.44
C ASP A 462 -23.80 -6.69 -15.61
N THR A 463 -23.99 -7.53 -16.64
CA THR A 463 -22.98 -7.79 -17.69
C THR A 463 -22.49 -6.53 -18.40
N GLN A 464 -23.38 -5.59 -18.73
CA GLN A 464 -22.99 -4.36 -19.40
C GLN A 464 -22.13 -3.45 -18.51
N GLU A 465 -22.46 -3.36 -17.22
CA GLU A 465 -21.71 -2.55 -16.26
C GLU A 465 -20.33 -3.15 -16.03
N ASN A 466 -20.25 -4.46 -15.78
CA ASN A 466 -18.98 -5.16 -15.60
C ASN A 466 -18.13 -5.17 -16.88
N TRP A 467 -18.74 -5.21 -18.07
CA TRP A 467 -18.02 -5.02 -19.34
C TRP A 467 -17.40 -3.62 -19.45
N ASN A 468 -18.14 -2.58 -19.05
CA ASN A 468 -17.61 -1.22 -19.02
C ASN A 468 -16.47 -1.10 -18.01
N GLN A 469 -16.63 -1.67 -16.81
CA GLN A 469 -15.60 -1.67 -15.76
C GLN A 469 -14.33 -2.41 -16.21
N LEU A 470 -14.47 -3.58 -16.86
CA LEU A 470 -13.33 -4.30 -17.44
C LEU A 470 -12.54 -3.41 -18.41
N ASN A 471 -13.24 -2.73 -19.34
CA ASN A 471 -12.57 -1.87 -20.32
C ASN A 471 -11.93 -0.63 -19.69
N THR A 472 -12.61 0.01 -18.72
CA THR A 472 -12.08 1.14 -17.98
C THR A 472 -10.85 0.75 -17.17
N SER A 473 -10.88 -0.36 -16.44
CA SER A 473 -9.73 -0.85 -15.67
C SER A 473 -8.54 -1.12 -16.58
N ARG A 474 -8.77 -1.73 -17.75
CA ARG A 474 -7.73 -1.98 -18.74
C ARG A 474 -7.09 -0.72 -19.28
N GLN A 475 -7.90 0.30 -19.57
CA GLN A 475 -7.44 1.57 -20.08
C GLN A 475 -6.66 2.35 -19.02
N LEU A 476 -7.20 2.48 -17.80
CA LEU A 476 -6.53 3.14 -16.69
C LEU A 476 -5.19 2.49 -16.35
N TRP A 477 -5.11 1.16 -16.40
CA TRP A 477 -3.85 0.45 -16.16
C TRP A 477 -2.77 0.89 -17.14
N ARG A 478 -3.10 0.94 -18.45
CA ARG A 478 -2.17 1.40 -19.49
C ARG A 478 -1.79 2.86 -19.30
N ASP A 479 -2.76 3.71 -18.99
CA ASP A 479 -2.53 5.14 -18.81
C ASP A 479 -1.61 5.40 -17.61
N HIS A 480 -1.81 4.71 -16.48
CA HIS A 480 -0.92 4.79 -15.32
C HIS A 480 0.46 4.25 -15.65
N HIS A 481 0.54 3.11 -16.36
CA HIS A 481 1.81 2.50 -16.76
C HIS A 481 2.66 3.46 -17.60
N TRP A 482 2.06 4.06 -18.62
CA TRP A 482 2.75 5.00 -19.48
C TRP A 482 3.06 6.32 -18.78
N THR A 483 2.18 6.79 -17.89
CA THR A 483 2.42 7.98 -17.07
C THR A 483 3.64 7.80 -16.16
N LEU A 484 3.79 6.63 -15.53
CA LEU A 484 4.96 6.32 -14.71
C LEU A 484 6.24 6.27 -15.54
N LEU A 485 6.21 5.62 -16.71
CA LEU A 485 7.38 5.50 -17.58
C LEU A 485 7.82 6.84 -18.19
N GLN A 486 6.89 7.59 -18.76
CA GLN A 486 7.18 8.80 -19.54
C GLN A 486 7.18 10.07 -18.69
N GLY A 487 6.54 10.03 -17.53
CA GLY A 487 6.21 11.22 -16.76
C GLY A 487 4.99 11.95 -17.31
N ALA A 488 4.52 12.92 -16.54
CA ALA A 488 3.44 13.82 -16.92
C ALA A 488 3.67 15.21 -16.31
N PRO A 489 3.39 16.31 -17.05
CA PRO A 489 3.47 17.64 -16.46
C PRO A 489 2.40 17.82 -15.38
N ALA A 490 2.64 18.72 -14.43
CA ALA A 490 1.64 19.11 -13.45
C ALA A 490 0.42 19.72 -14.16
N THR A 491 -0.78 19.39 -13.66
CA THR A 491 -2.04 19.99 -14.10
C THR A 491 -2.64 20.82 -12.96
N ALA A 492 -3.85 21.37 -13.16
CA ALA A 492 -4.57 22.07 -12.11
C ALA A 492 -4.97 21.14 -10.93
N THR A 493 -5.06 19.83 -11.19
CA THR A 493 -5.58 18.84 -10.23
C THR A 493 -4.58 17.75 -9.87
N THR A 494 -3.47 17.62 -10.60
CA THR A 494 -2.48 16.55 -10.40
C THR A 494 -1.06 17.11 -10.36
N PRO A 495 -0.19 16.67 -9.42
CA PRO A 495 1.23 16.99 -9.44
C PRO A 495 1.94 16.47 -10.70
N ALA A 496 3.14 16.98 -10.96
CA ALA A 496 3.99 16.43 -12.02
C ALA A 496 4.48 15.02 -11.62
N VAL A 497 4.56 14.13 -12.61
CA VAL A 497 5.17 12.81 -12.49
C VAL A 497 6.48 12.85 -13.26
N ASN A 498 7.58 12.52 -12.58
CA ASN A 498 8.87 12.36 -13.25
C ASN A 498 8.87 11.02 -14.00
N GLY A 499 9.29 11.04 -15.26
CA GLY A 499 9.51 9.82 -16.03
C GLY A 499 10.69 9.01 -15.50
N VAL A 500 10.68 7.71 -15.77
CA VAL A 500 11.74 6.80 -15.35
C VAL A 500 13.02 7.08 -16.15
N THR A 501 14.13 7.27 -15.44
CA THR A 501 15.46 7.46 -16.05
C THR A 501 16.39 6.28 -15.86
N ASP A 502 16.02 5.29 -15.04
CA ASP A 502 16.80 4.08 -14.78
C ASP A 502 16.33 2.92 -15.67
N VAL A 503 17.25 2.35 -16.46
CA VAL A 503 16.93 1.26 -17.41
C VAL A 503 16.45 0.00 -16.71
N CYS A 504 16.92 -0.27 -15.49
CA CYS A 504 16.49 -1.45 -14.74
C CYS A 504 15.02 -1.33 -14.33
N ILE A 505 14.58 -0.13 -13.94
CA ILE A 505 13.16 0.14 -13.68
C ILE A 505 12.36 -0.06 -14.97
N VAL A 506 12.84 0.46 -16.11
CA VAL A 506 12.17 0.26 -17.42
C VAL A 506 12.04 -1.22 -17.76
N GLN A 507 13.08 -2.02 -17.58
CA GLN A 507 13.05 -3.46 -17.85
C GLN A 507 12.05 -4.20 -16.93
N LYS A 508 11.99 -3.83 -15.65
CA LYS A 508 11.01 -4.39 -14.70
C LYS A 508 9.58 -4.02 -15.06
N MET A 509 9.33 -2.74 -15.39
CA MET A 509 8.03 -2.26 -15.85
C MET A 509 7.62 -2.95 -17.15
N LYS A 510 8.54 -3.12 -18.10
CA LYS A 510 8.28 -3.87 -19.34
C LYS A 510 7.85 -5.30 -19.05
N HIS A 511 8.55 -5.99 -18.14
CA HIS A 511 8.16 -7.35 -17.76
C HIS A 511 6.75 -7.40 -17.15
N ALA A 512 6.44 -6.47 -16.24
CA ALA A 512 5.10 -6.33 -15.70
C ALA A 512 4.04 -6.08 -16.79
N ALA A 513 4.35 -5.27 -17.81
CA ALA A 513 3.48 -5.04 -18.96
C ALA A 513 3.25 -6.28 -19.82
N ASP A 514 4.28 -7.11 -20.04
CA ASP A 514 4.16 -8.36 -20.78
C ASP A 514 3.22 -9.35 -20.07
N VAL A 515 3.40 -9.52 -18.76
CA VAL A 515 2.55 -10.40 -17.95
C VAL A 515 1.12 -9.86 -17.88
N TYR A 516 0.95 -8.55 -17.70
CA TYR A 516 -0.36 -7.90 -17.72
C TYR A 516 -1.05 -8.04 -19.08
N HIS A 517 -0.31 -7.97 -20.20
CA HIS A 517 -0.88 -8.16 -21.53
C HIS A 517 -1.50 -9.55 -21.69
N HIS A 518 -0.86 -10.60 -21.14
CA HIS A 518 -1.43 -11.94 -21.13
C HIS A 518 -2.69 -12.01 -20.25
N LEU A 519 -2.65 -11.45 -19.03
CA LEU A 519 -3.84 -11.34 -18.16
C LEU A 519 -4.99 -10.65 -18.90
N GLU A 520 -4.72 -9.52 -19.56
CA GLU A 520 -5.71 -8.74 -20.30
C GLU A 520 -6.38 -9.58 -21.40
N GLN A 521 -5.59 -10.31 -22.19
CA GLN A 521 -6.12 -11.18 -23.24
C GLN A 521 -7.02 -12.28 -22.65
N ARG A 522 -6.63 -12.88 -21.52
CA ARG A 522 -7.43 -13.93 -20.86
C ARG A 522 -8.68 -13.38 -20.20
N ALA A 523 -8.63 -12.19 -19.60
CA ALA A 523 -9.80 -11.52 -19.04
C ALA A 523 -10.86 -11.26 -20.13
N LEU A 524 -10.43 -10.83 -21.32
CA LEU A 524 -11.34 -10.68 -22.46
C LEU A 524 -11.90 -12.00 -22.96
N ALA A 525 -11.07 -13.04 -23.05
CA ALA A 525 -11.52 -14.37 -23.47
C ALA A 525 -12.59 -14.92 -22.52
N VAL A 526 -12.39 -14.82 -21.21
CA VAL A 526 -13.38 -15.18 -20.19
C VAL A 526 -14.68 -14.40 -20.38
N ALA A 527 -14.59 -13.07 -20.50
CA ALA A 527 -15.78 -12.22 -20.64
C ALA A 527 -16.56 -12.46 -21.95
N LEU A 528 -15.87 -12.78 -23.05
CA LEU A 528 -16.48 -12.95 -24.38
C LEU A 528 -16.94 -14.39 -24.66
N HIS A 529 -16.22 -15.38 -24.16
CA HIS A 529 -16.42 -16.79 -24.53
C HIS A 529 -16.93 -17.64 -23.38
N GLY A 530 -16.72 -17.23 -22.12
CA GLY A 530 -17.19 -17.93 -20.93
C GLY A 530 -16.68 -19.37 -20.82
N GLN A 531 -15.47 -19.67 -21.32
CA GLN A 531 -14.90 -21.02 -21.25
C GLN A 531 -14.14 -21.22 -19.92
N VAL A 532 -14.29 -22.40 -19.32
CA VAL A 532 -13.62 -22.75 -18.07
C VAL A 532 -12.09 -22.77 -18.23
N VAL A 533 -11.57 -23.14 -19.40
CA VAL A 533 -10.13 -23.14 -19.67
C VAL A 533 -9.53 -21.73 -19.61
N ASP A 534 -10.23 -20.74 -20.20
CA ASP A 534 -9.80 -19.34 -20.15
C ASP A 534 -9.78 -18.82 -18.72
N LEU A 535 -10.71 -19.28 -17.88
CA LEU A 535 -10.81 -18.88 -16.48
C LEU A 535 -9.67 -19.48 -15.62
N GLN A 536 -9.27 -20.72 -15.88
CA GLN A 536 -8.10 -21.33 -15.21
C GLN A 536 -6.81 -20.61 -15.61
N GLU A 537 -6.64 -20.29 -16.90
CA GLU A 537 -5.50 -19.51 -17.37
C GLU A 537 -5.53 -18.09 -16.82
N LEU A 538 -6.70 -17.45 -16.75
CA LEU A 538 -6.86 -16.13 -16.13
C LEU A 538 -6.45 -16.14 -14.65
N ASN A 539 -6.78 -17.18 -13.90
CA ASN A 539 -6.38 -17.30 -12.50
C ASN A 539 -4.85 -17.39 -12.37
N ALA A 540 -4.20 -18.22 -13.19
CA ALA A 540 -2.75 -18.36 -13.18
C ALA A 540 -2.02 -17.04 -13.54
N TRP A 541 -2.47 -16.37 -14.61
CA TRP A 541 -1.92 -15.06 -15.00
C TRP A 541 -2.28 -13.95 -14.01
N GLY A 542 -3.38 -14.09 -13.27
CA GLY A 542 -3.79 -13.16 -12.23
C GLY A 542 -2.74 -13.02 -11.13
N HIS A 543 -2.38 -14.13 -10.51
CA HIS A 543 -1.35 -14.17 -9.47
C HIS A 543 0.00 -13.64 -9.99
N GLU A 544 0.44 -14.13 -11.16
CA GLU A 544 1.73 -13.71 -11.75
C GLU A 544 1.75 -12.21 -12.08
N ALA A 545 0.67 -11.68 -12.66
CA ALA A 545 0.58 -10.26 -12.99
C ALA A 545 0.59 -9.38 -11.76
N THR A 546 -0.19 -9.72 -10.71
CA THR A 546 -0.20 -8.95 -9.46
C THR A 546 1.20 -8.92 -8.85
N GLU A 547 1.86 -10.09 -8.72
CA GLU A 547 3.20 -10.19 -8.15
C GLU A 547 4.25 -9.39 -8.95
N GLN A 548 4.27 -9.54 -10.29
CA GLN A 548 5.26 -8.83 -11.12
C GLN A 548 5.01 -7.32 -11.17
N VAL A 549 3.74 -6.89 -11.15
CA VAL A 549 3.37 -5.47 -11.12
C VAL A 549 3.75 -4.85 -9.77
N GLU A 550 3.42 -5.48 -8.64
CA GLU A 550 3.84 -5.02 -7.32
C GLU A 550 5.36 -4.95 -7.19
N ALA A 551 6.06 -5.99 -7.65
CA ALA A 551 7.52 -6.02 -7.65
C ALA A 551 8.12 -4.89 -8.49
N ALA A 552 7.59 -4.61 -9.68
CA ALA A 552 8.05 -3.50 -10.51
C ALA A 552 7.78 -2.14 -9.86
N ASN A 553 6.59 -1.96 -9.28
CA ASN A 553 6.17 -0.72 -8.61
C ASN A 553 7.04 -0.38 -7.40
N LEU A 554 7.41 -1.37 -6.59
CA LEU A 554 8.34 -1.16 -5.47
C LEU A 554 9.72 -0.68 -5.95
N GLN A 555 10.18 -1.13 -7.12
CA GLN A 555 11.47 -0.70 -7.68
C GLN A 555 11.42 0.74 -8.23
N VAL A 556 10.25 1.26 -8.65
CA VAL A 556 10.11 2.65 -9.11
C VAL A 556 10.55 3.65 -8.04
N PHE A 557 10.44 3.30 -6.75
CA PHE A 557 10.77 4.16 -5.62
C PHE A 557 12.02 3.72 -4.84
N ALA A 558 12.73 2.69 -5.32
CA ALA A 558 13.94 2.20 -4.66
C ALA A 558 15.16 3.08 -5.03
N GLU A 559 16.03 3.35 -4.05
CA GLU A 559 17.25 4.15 -4.28
C GLU A 559 18.29 3.43 -5.15
N ASN A 560 18.30 2.09 -5.14
CA ASN A 560 19.26 1.28 -5.87
C ASN A 560 18.53 0.09 -6.53
N VAL A 561 18.30 0.18 -7.83
CA VAL A 561 17.73 -0.91 -8.63
C VAL A 561 18.86 -1.61 -9.37
N SER A 562 18.90 -2.93 -9.29
CA SER A 562 19.83 -3.73 -10.09
C SER A 562 19.04 -4.68 -10.97
N CYS A 563 19.46 -4.78 -12.22
CA CYS A 563 18.93 -5.71 -13.21
C CYS A 563 20.10 -6.49 -13.81
N ASN A 564 19.92 -7.81 -13.90
CA ASN A 564 20.83 -8.68 -14.62
C ASN A 564 20.10 -9.27 -15.82
N THR A 565 20.00 -8.49 -16.90
CA THR A 565 19.35 -8.94 -18.12
C THR A 565 20.38 -9.37 -19.14
N THR A 566 20.33 -10.65 -19.51
CA THR A 566 21.07 -11.16 -20.67
C THR A 566 20.17 -11.03 -21.88
N VAL A 567 20.55 -10.23 -22.86
CA VAL A 567 19.75 -10.02 -24.07
C VAL A 567 20.04 -11.12 -25.08
N LEU A 568 18.98 -11.78 -25.54
CA LEU A 568 19.07 -12.89 -26.49
C LEU A 568 19.39 -12.37 -27.91
N PRO A 569 20.06 -13.15 -28.78
CA PRO A 569 20.34 -12.76 -30.17
C PRO A 569 19.11 -12.31 -30.97
N GLU A 570 17.95 -12.91 -30.69
CA GLU A 570 16.67 -12.54 -31.33
C GLU A 570 16.15 -11.19 -30.83
N GLU A 571 16.29 -10.92 -29.54
CA GLU A 571 16.00 -9.61 -28.95
C GLU A 571 16.90 -8.53 -29.54
N TRP A 572 18.17 -8.89 -29.84
CA TRP A 572 19.08 -7.97 -30.52
C TRP A 572 18.54 -7.54 -31.89
N GLN A 573 18.04 -8.49 -32.66
CA GLN A 573 17.43 -8.23 -33.96
C GLN A 573 16.17 -7.36 -33.86
N LEU A 574 15.33 -7.57 -32.85
CA LEU A 574 14.06 -6.85 -32.69
C LEU A 574 14.27 -5.36 -32.39
N ILE A 575 15.16 -5.00 -31.45
CA ILE A 575 15.43 -3.57 -31.17
C ILE A 575 16.08 -2.92 -32.39
N HIS A 576 17.04 -3.59 -33.03
CA HIS A 576 17.73 -3.03 -34.18
C HIS A 576 16.77 -2.71 -35.34
N ALA A 577 15.83 -3.62 -35.61
CA ALA A 577 14.76 -3.39 -36.57
C ALA A 577 13.85 -2.21 -36.16
N GLU A 578 13.53 -2.08 -34.88
CA GLU A 578 12.68 -1.01 -34.37
C GLU A 578 13.34 0.38 -34.47
N VAL A 579 14.64 0.50 -34.16
CA VAL A 579 15.41 1.75 -34.36
C VAL A 579 15.41 2.13 -35.84
N SER A 580 15.63 1.16 -36.73
CA SER A 580 15.63 1.46 -38.16
C SER A 580 14.25 1.82 -38.70
N ALA A 581 13.18 1.28 -38.10
CA ALA A 581 11.81 1.69 -38.41
C ALA A 581 11.59 3.19 -38.13
N LEU A 582 12.20 3.77 -37.10
CA LEU A 582 12.15 5.23 -36.86
C LEU A 582 12.82 6.04 -37.97
N ALA A 583 14.00 5.60 -38.42
CA ALA A 583 14.69 6.22 -39.56
C ALA A 583 13.82 6.15 -40.83
N HIS A 584 13.17 5.01 -41.09
CA HIS A 584 12.28 4.84 -42.22
C HIS A 584 11.00 5.69 -42.12
N LEU A 585 10.36 5.71 -40.94
CA LEU A 585 9.14 6.47 -40.68
C LEU A 585 9.39 7.98 -40.77
N SER A 586 10.55 8.50 -40.34
CA SER A 586 10.87 9.93 -40.48
C SER A 586 10.91 10.38 -41.95
N GLN A 587 11.44 9.52 -42.83
CA GLN A 587 11.45 9.78 -44.27
C GLN A 587 10.05 9.66 -44.87
N LYS A 588 9.21 8.72 -44.40
CA LYS A 588 7.81 8.64 -44.81
C LYS A 588 6.98 9.85 -44.37
N VAL A 589 7.12 10.30 -43.12
CA VAL A 589 6.41 11.48 -42.60
C VAL A 589 6.74 12.72 -43.43
N SER A 590 8.02 12.97 -43.71
CA SER A 590 8.42 14.11 -44.54
C SER A 590 7.95 13.99 -46.00
N THR A 591 7.99 12.78 -46.58
CA THR A 591 7.42 12.49 -47.91
C THR A 591 5.93 12.79 -47.96
N GLU A 592 5.16 12.27 -46.99
CA GLU A 592 3.72 12.44 -46.93
C GLU A 592 3.34 13.90 -46.70
N TYR A 593 4.08 14.61 -45.85
CA TYR A 593 3.91 16.05 -45.65
C TYR A 593 4.07 16.85 -46.96
N ILE A 594 5.06 16.53 -47.79
CA ILE A 594 5.23 17.14 -49.12
C ILE A 594 4.01 16.86 -50.00
N LEU A 595 3.54 15.60 -50.04
CA LEU A 595 2.40 15.20 -50.86
C LEU A 595 1.09 15.89 -50.42
N VAL A 596 0.83 15.96 -49.11
CA VAL A 596 -0.32 16.69 -48.53
C VAL A 596 -0.26 18.16 -48.94
N ARG A 597 0.91 18.80 -48.78
CA ARG A 597 1.09 20.22 -49.13
C ARG A 597 0.88 20.51 -50.61
N GLN A 598 1.21 19.56 -51.49
CA GLN A 598 1.06 19.69 -52.94
C GLN A 598 -0.31 19.24 -53.45
N GLY A 599 -1.25 18.90 -52.54
CA GLY A 599 -2.58 18.41 -52.91
C GLY A 599 -2.53 17.08 -53.67
N LYS A 600 -1.51 16.25 -53.41
CA LYS A 600 -1.32 14.93 -54.03
C LYS A 600 -1.68 13.76 -53.11
N SER A 601 -1.79 14.01 -51.81
CA SER A 601 -2.36 13.06 -50.86
C SER A 601 -3.85 13.36 -50.64
N PRO A 602 -4.73 12.33 -50.56
CA PRO A 602 -6.17 12.51 -50.48
C PRO A 602 -6.65 13.26 -49.23
N ASN A 603 -5.89 13.26 -48.12
CA ASN A 603 -6.19 14.01 -46.90
C ASN A 603 -5.00 14.00 -45.90
N ASN A 604 -5.15 14.68 -44.76
CA ASN A 604 -4.16 14.72 -43.69
C ASN A 604 -4.14 13.43 -42.82
N GLU A 605 -5.06 12.49 -43.05
CA GLU A 605 -5.23 11.30 -42.19
C GLU A 605 -4.01 10.38 -42.28
N MET A 606 -3.43 10.22 -43.47
CA MET A 606 -2.23 9.39 -43.64
C MET A 606 -1.03 10.00 -42.91
N LEU A 607 -0.84 11.34 -42.97
CA LEU A 607 0.21 12.01 -42.21
C LEU A 607 0.01 11.85 -40.71
N THR A 608 -1.22 12.05 -40.21
CA THR A 608 -1.55 11.83 -38.80
C THR A 608 -1.28 10.39 -38.37
N SER A 609 -1.66 9.40 -39.18
CA SER A 609 -1.39 7.98 -38.91
C SER A 609 0.11 7.69 -38.84
N LEU A 610 0.92 8.26 -39.73
CA LEU A 610 2.37 8.09 -39.71
C LEU A 610 3.03 8.74 -38.49
N LEU A 611 2.52 9.90 -38.05
CA LEU A 611 3.01 10.56 -36.82
C LEU A 611 2.69 9.74 -35.57
N VAL A 612 1.50 9.14 -35.50
CA VAL A 612 1.12 8.21 -34.43
C VAL A 612 2.01 6.96 -34.46
N GLU A 613 2.23 6.37 -35.65
CA GLU A 613 3.11 5.20 -35.78
C GLU A 613 4.57 5.53 -35.39
N LEU A 614 5.07 6.71 -35.75
CA LEU A 614 6.39 7.19 -35.35
C LEU A 614 6.52 7.29 -33.83
N GLU A 615 5.53 7.88 -33.16
CA GLU A 615 5.49 8.00 -31.69
C GLU A 615 5.40 6.64 -31.00
N GLU A 616 4.54 5.74 -31.49
CA GLU A 616 4.43 4.39 -30.93
C GLU A 616 5.74 3.59 -31.15
N THR A 617 6.40 3.76 -32.29
CA THR A 617 7.73 3.16 -32.54
C THR A 617 8.78 3.72 -31.58
N LEU A 618 8.73 5.03 -31.26
CA LEU A 618 9.61 5.64 -30.27
C LEU A 618 9.36 5.06 -28.88
N LYS A 619 8.10 4.85 -28.48
CA LYS A 619 7.78 4.22 -27.20
C LYS A 619 8.30 2.79 -27.15
N ARG A 620 8.11 2.01 -28.22
CA ARG A 620 8.57 0.60 -28.30
C ARG A 620 10.09 0.48 -28.21
N VAL A 621 10.85 1.36 -28.84
CA VAL A 621 12.32 1.32 -28.73
C VAL A 621 12.81 1.80 -27.36
N THR A 622 12.10 2.76 -26.75
CA THR A 622 12.50 3.40 -25.48
C THR A 622 12.14 2.55 -24.27
N PHE A 623 10.99 1.87 -24.30
CA PHE A 623 10.45 1.16 -23.13
C PHE A 623 10.14 -0.32 -23.39
N GLY A 624 10.25 -0.80 -24.63
CA GLY A 624 9.75 -2.12 -25.04
C GLY A 624 8.25 -2.12 -25.32
N SER A 625 7.72 -3.30 -25.67
CA SER A 625 6.28 -3.53 -25.85
C SER A 625 5.96 -5.01 -25.83
N SER A 626 4.75 -5.35 -25.40
CA SER A 626 4.23 -6.72 -25.40
C SER A 626 3.63 -7.10 -26.77
N SER A 627 3.16 -6.13 -27.56
CA SER A 627 2.53 -6.37 -28.86
C SER A 627 2.83 -5.23 -29.86
N PRO A 628 3.59 -5.51 -30.95
CA PRO A 628 4.40 -6.71 -31.13
C PRO A 628 5.49 -6.78 -30.04
N PRO A 629 5.95 -7.99 -29.64
CA PRO A 629 6.93 -8.13 -28.59
C PRO A 629 8.23 -7.41 -28.95
N ARG A 630 8.68 -6.52 -28.07
CA ARG A 630 9.92 -5.75 -28.15
C ARG A 630 10.56 -5.70 -26.77
N PRO A 631 11.84 -6.09 -26.65
CA PRO A 631 12.56 -5.96 -25.38
C PRO A 631 12.78 -4.48 -25.04
N ALA A 632 12.93 -4.18 -23.75
CA ALA A 632 13.40 -2.88 -23.29
C ALA A 632 14.90 -2.70 -23.61
N PRO A 633 15.41 -1.44 -23.58
CA PRO A 633 16.83 -1.14 -23.67
C PRO A 633 17.73 -2.06 -22.81
N PRO A 634 18.85 -2.58 -23.36
CA PRO A 634 19.73 -3.52 -22.64
C PRO A 634 20.60 -2.84 -21.57
N THR A 635 20.96 -1.57 -21.77
CA THR A 635 21.95 -0.85 -20.97
C THR A 635 21.50 0.59 -20.69
N GLN A 636 22.02 1.16 -19.59
CA GLN A 636 21.70 2.53 -19.20
C GLN A 636 22.22 3.54 -20.22
N ASP A 637 23.41 3.30 -20.78
CA ASP A 637 23.99 4.16 -21.81
C ASP A 637 23.11 4.21 -23.06
N TYR A 638 22.60 3.06 -23.50
CA TYR A 638 21.67 3.00 -24.63
C TYR A 638 20.38 3.75 -24.34
N PHE A 639 19.78 3.53 -23.16
CA PHE A 639 18.56 4.24 -22.75
C PHE A 639 18.77 5.75 -22.69
N ASN A 640 19.89 6.22 -22.13
CA ASN A 640 20.27 7.63 -22.10
C ASN A 640 20.38 8.22 -23.52
N HIS A 641 20.93 7.48 -24.48
CA HIS A 641 21.00 7.95 -25.87
C HIS A 641 19.63 8.09 -26.52
N LEU A 642 18.70 7.15 -26.26
CA LEU A 642 17.32 7.27 -26.71
C LEU A 642 16.67 8.55 -26.16
N LEU A 643 16.74 8.76 -24.84
CA LEU A 643 16.15 9.91 -24.17
C LEU A 643 16.77 11.25 -24.60
N LEU A 644 18.10 11.33 -24.71
CA LEU A 644 18.81 12.59 -24.95
C LEU A 644 18.89 12.99 -26.43
N ARG A 645 18.77 12.04 -27.37
CA ARG A 645 18.94 12.31 -28.81
C ARG A 645 17.69 12.02 -29.62
N LEU A 646 17.10 10.84 -29.43
CA LEU A 646 16.02 10.38 -30.30
C LEU A 646 14.68 11.02 -29.94
N THR A 647 14.34 11.06 -28.65
CA THR A 647 13.09 11.69 -28.18
C THR A 647 12.97 13.15 -28.61
N PRO A 648 13.95 14.04 -28.37
CA PRO A 648 13.85 15.44 -28.81
C PRO A 648 13.78 15.59 -30.34
N ALA A 649 14.40 14.69 -31.10
CA ALA A 649 14.35 14.71 -32.56
C ALA A 649 12.94 14.35 -33.08
N VAL A 650 12.32 13.32 -32.50
CA VAL A 650 10.95 12.91 -32.85
C VAL A 650 9.95 13.97 -32.44
N ASP A 651 10.07 14.55 -31.24
CA ASP A 651 9.21 15.64 -30.78
C ASP A 651 9.32 16.86 -31.69
N SER A 652 10.54 17.22 -32.11
CA SER A 652 10.78 18.29 -33.08
C SER A 652 10.12 18.00 -34.43
N LEU A 653 10.06 16.74 -34.88
CA LEU A 653 9.41 16.37 -36.13
C LEU A 653 7.89 16.46 -36.02
N LYS A 654 7.30 15.95 -34.93
CA LYS A 654 5.86 16.07 -34.65
C LYS A 654 5.42 17.53 -34.65
N LEU A 655 6.09 18.36 -33.86
CA LEU A 655 5.80 19.80 -33.75
C LEU A 655 5.94 20.51 -35.11
N SER A 656 6.97 20.16 -35.89
CA SER A 656 7.18 20.77 -37.20
C SER A 656 6.11 20.35 -38.22
N ALA A 657 5.61 19.12 -38.13
CA ALA A 657 4.58 18.59 -39.03
C ALA A 657 3.20 19.25 -38.83
N GLU A 658 2.95 19.82 -37.65
CA GLU A 658 1.77 20.68 -37.39
C GLU A 658 1.91 22.07 -38.05
N GLY A 659 3.14 22.48 -38.34
CA GLY A 659 3.46 23.76 -38.96
C GLY A 659 3.29 23.78 -40.48
N SER A 660 3.43 24.97 -41.07
CA SER A 660 3.28 25.21 -42.51
C SER A 660 4.60 25.26 -43.28
N ALA A 661 5.76 25.11 -42.63
CA ALA A 661 7.08 25.24 -43.26
C ALA A 661 7.71 23.88 -43.56
N ALA A 662 7.80 23.50 -44.85
CA ALA A 662 8.39 22.23 -45.28
C ALA A 662 9.86 22.09 -44.88
N SER A 663 10.62 23.19 -44.88
CA SER A 663 12.03 23.18 -44.47
C SER A 663 12.22 22.75 -43.01
N LEU A 664 11.29 23.11 -42.11
CA LEU A 664 11.35 22.68 -40.71
C LEU A 664 11.07 21.19 -40.57
N VAL A 665 10.05 20.67 -41.26
CA VAL A 665 9.72 19.23 -41.28
C VAL A 665 10.88 18.41 -41.84
N LEU A 666 11.48 18.85 -42.95
CA LEU A 666 12.64 18.18 -43.56
C LEU A 666 13.84 18.16 -42.62
N THR A 667 14.18 19.31 -42.04
CA THR A 667 15.29 19.41 -41.07
C THR A 667 15.05 18.51 -39.85
N ALA A 668 13.82 18.48 -39.33
CA ALA A 668 13.48 17.62 -38.20
C ALA A 668 13.50 16.13 -38.56
N ALA A 669 13.04 15.75 -39.75
CA ALA A 669 13.09 14.37 -40.23
C ALA A 669 14.53 13.88 -40.43
N ASP A 670 15.42 14.74 -40.94
CA ASP A 670 16.84 14.42 -41.09
C ASP A 670 17.53 14.27 -39.72
N ARG A 671 17.13 15.05 -38.70
CA ARG A 671 17.59 14.85 -37.31
C ARG A 671 17.16 13.51 -36.73
N VAL A 672 15.93 13.06 -36.99
CA VAL A 672 15.47 11.72 -36.57
C VAL A 672 16.28 10.64 -37.28
N LEU A 673 16.52 10.79 -38.59
CA LEU A 673 17.35 9.85 -39.38
C LEU A 673 18.78 9.77 -38.83
N GLU A 674 19.41 10.91 -38.54
CA GLU A 674 20.76 10.98 -37.97
C GLU A 674 20.84 10.36 -36.57
N ALA A 675 19.90 10.71 -35.70
CA ALA A 675 19.82 10.18 -34.34
C ALA A 675 19.62 8.65 -34.35
N ALA A 676 18.65 8.17 -35.14
CA ALA A 676 18.37 6.74 -35.29
C ALA A 676 19.59 5.99 -35.85
N SER A 677 20.25 6.52 -36.89
CA SER A 677 21.46 5.90 -37.47
C SER A 677 22.61 5.81 -36.46
N THR A 678 22.78 6.85 -35.64
CA THR A 678 23.81 6.87 -34.59
C THR A 678 23.55 5.81 -33.53
N ILE A 679 22.31 5.72 -33.06
CA ILE A 679 21.87 4.71 -32.08
C ILE A 679 21.98 3.30 -32.67
N GLN A 680 21.59 3.13 -33.93
CA GLN A 680 21.69 1.87 -34.66
C GLN A 680 23.15 1.39 -34.77
N ALA A 681 24.09 2.29 -35.04
CA ALA A 681 25.52 1.97 -35.11
C ALA A 681 26.09 1.57 -33.74
N GLN A 682 25.77 2.30 -32.68
CA GLN A 682 26.20 1.95 -31.32
C GLN A 682 25.64 0.59 -30.91
N TYR A 683 24.36 0.37 -31.18
CA TYR A 683 23.68 -0.89 -30.91
C TYR A 683 24.36 -2.08 -31.59
N LEU A 684 24.71 -1.92 -32.88
CA LEU A 684 25.41 -2.94 -33.64
C LEU A 684 26.77 -3.29 -33.01
N GLU A 685 27.50 -2.29 -32.49
CA GLU A 685 28.78 -2.52 -31.83
C GLU A 685 28.62 -3.28 -30.51
N GLU A 686 27.66 -2.91 -29.68
CA GLU A 686 27.36 -3.59 -28.41
C GLU A 686 26.88 -5.03 -28.62
N ALA A 687 25.97 -5.23 -29.58
CA ALA A 687 25.45 -6.56 -29.92
C ALA A 687 26.56 -7.50 -30.45
N LEU A 688 27.45 -7.01 -31.30
CA LEU A 688 28.60 -7.78 -31.80
C LEU A 688 29.65 -8.05 -30.71
N ALA A 689 29.74 -7.18 -29.70
CA ALA A 689 30.59 -7.42 -28.54
C ALA A 689 30.02 -8.50 -27.63
N ALA A 690 28.69 -8.54 -27.46
CA ALA A 690 27.97 -9.57 -26.71
C ALA A 690 27.98 -10.92 -27.44
N ASP A 691 27.72 -10.93 -28.75
CA ASP A 691 27.74 -12.12 -29.60
C ASP A 691 28.39 -11.80 -30.97
N PRO A 692 29.69 -12.11 -31.15
CA PRO A 692 30.39 -11.90 -32.42
C PRO A 692 29.83 -12.70 -33.61
N SER A 693 29.01 -13.74 -33.34
CA SER A 693 28.40 -14.57 -34.39
C SER A 693 27.09 -14.01 -34.92
N TRP A 694 26.52 -13.00 -34.25
CA TRP A 694 25.27 -12.37 -34.66
C TRP A 694 25.40 -11.68 -36.04
N PRO A 695 24.49 -11.93 -37.01
CA PRO A 695 24.59 -11.40 -38.37
C PRO A 695 24.23 -9.90 -38.47
N GLY A 696 24.38 -9.14 -37.38
CA GLY A 696 23.94 -7.76 -37.23
C GLY A 696 24.43 -6.82 -38.33
N ARG A 697 25.67 -6.97 -38.82
CA ARG A 697 26.21 -6.11 -39.90
C ARG A 697 25.40 -6.22 -41.18
N ARG A 698 24.93 -7.42 -41.49
CA ARG A 698 24.15 -7.66 -42.70
C ARG A 698 22.72 -7.18 -42.54
N LEU A 699 22.14 -7.41 -41.36
CA LEU A 699 20.84 -6.89 -40.99
C LEU A 699 20.82 -5.36 -41.04
N ASP A 700 21.84 -4.70 -40.49
CA ASP A 700 22.01 -3.24 -40.49
C ASP A 700 21.97 -2.67 -41.91
N VAL A 701 22.75 -3.24 -42.84
CA VAL A 701 22.73 -2.79 -44.24
C VAL A 701 21.36 -3.02 -44.88
N ALA A 702 20.69 -4.15 -44.60
CA ALA A 702 19.36 -4.45 -45.12
C ALA A 702 18.29 -3.47 -44.61
N LEU A 703 18.33 -3.15 -43.32
CA LEU A 703 17.42 -2.19 -42.71
C LEU A 703 17.67 -0.76 -43.22
N ASN A 704 18.94 -0.36 -43.35
CA ASN A 704 19.33 0.93 -43.93
C ASN A 704 18.91 1.10 -45.41
N GLN A 705 18.67 0.00 -46.14
CA GLN A 705 18.07 0.11 -47.48
C GLN A 705 16.62 0.60 -47.43
N LEU A 706 15.85 0.25 -46.40
CA LEU A 706 14.45 0.65 -46.29
C LEU A 706 14.33 2.16 -46.07
N SER A 707 15.17 2.73 -45.21
CA SER A 707 15.24 4.19 -45.01
C SER A 707 15.83 4.88 -46.25
N GLY A 708 16.89 4.32 -46.84
CA GLY A 708 17.50 4.84 -48.07
C GLY A 708 16.53 4.90 -49.26
N ALA A 709 15.70 3.88 -49.46
CA ALA A 709 14.68 3.87 -50.51
C ALA A 709 13.66 5.00 -50.32
N GLN A 710 13.21 5.24 -49.08
CA GLN A 710 12.31 6.35 -48.79
C GLN A 710 13.00 7.71 -48.95
N GLN A 711 14.27 7.81 -48.59
CA GLN A 711 15.05 9.03 -48.82
C GLN A 711 15.17 9.35 -50.31
N VAL A 712 15.45 8.36 -51.17
CA VAL A 712 15.45 8.53 -52.63
C VAL A 712 14.10 9.07 -53.12
N PHE A 713 13.00 8.51 -52.61
CA PHE A 713 11.66 8.96 -52.98
C PHE A 713 11.38 10.39 -52.50
N LYS A 714 11.70 10.71 -51.24
CA LYS A 714 11.60 12.06 -50.67
C LYS A 714 12.35 13.09 -51.51
N GLU A 715 13.63 12.85 -51.79
CA GLU A 715 14.47 13.77 -52.56
C GLU A 715 14.00 13.92 -54.01
N ALA A 716 13.46 12.86 -54.61
CA ALA A 716 12.83 12.95 -55.93
C ALA A 716 11.61 13.87 -55.93
N LEU A 717 10.74 13.78 -54.90
CA LEU A 717 9.59 14.68 -54.77
C LEU A 717 10.03 16.13 -54.54
N LEU A 718 11.05 16.36 -53.71
CA LEU A 718 11.59 17.71 -53.49
C LEU A 718 12.09 18.34 -54.79
N PHE A 719 12.76 17.55 -55.63
CA PHE A 719 13.20 17.98 -56.96
C PHE A 719 12.00 18.22 -57.90
N VAL A 720 11.03 17.31 -57.96
CA VAL A 720 9.86 17.40 -58.85
C VAL A 720 8.97 18.60 -58.52
N PHE A 721 8.81 18.94 -57.24
CA PHE A 721 7.99 20.07 -56.80
C PHE A 721 8.77 21.37 -56.61
N ASP A 722 10.04 21.43 -57.06
CA ASP A 722 10.92 22.60 -56.96
C ASP A 722 11.05 23.14 -55.52
N LEU A 723 11.01 22.22 -54.55
CA LEU A 723 11.24 22.50 -53.12
C LEU A 723 12.73 22.42 -52.76
N ASN A 724 13.52 21.73 -53.58
CA ASN A 724 14.97 21.74 -53.58
C ASN A 724 15.49 21.69 -55.01
N SER A 725 16.09 22.78 -55.48
CA SER A 725 16.61 22.90 -56.85
C SER A 725 17.93 22.13 -57.08
N ASP A 726 18.59 21.68 -56.01
CA ASP A 726 19.86 20.98 -56.11
C ASP A 726 19.66 19.46 -56.27
N LYS A 727 20.03 18.93 -57.44
CA LYS A 727 19.97 17.49 -57.76
C LYS A 727 20.99 16.66 -56.95
N THR A 728 21.97 17.30 -56.31
CA THR A 728 23.06 16.61 -55.59
C THR A 728 22.54 15.70 -54.48
N ASN A 729 21.53 16.13 -53.72
CA ASN A 729 20.95 15.33 -52.64
C ASN A 729 20.23 14.07 -53.16
N PHE A 730 19.47 14.21 -54.24
CA PHE A 730 18.81 13.08 -54.89
C PHE A 730 19.83 12.05 -55.42
N LEU A 731 20.87 12.50 -56.12
CA LEU A 731 21.91 11.60 -56.64
C LEU A 731 22.69 10.92 -55.51
N SER A 732 23.00 11.64 -54.43
CA SER A 732 23.64 11.10 -53.24
C SER A 732 22.79 10.01 -52.57
N ALA A 733 21.47 10.23 -52.45
CA ALA A 733 20.55 9.23 -51.91
C ALA A 733 20.50 7.95 -52.78
N VAL A 734 20.49 8.10 -54.12
CA VAL A 734 20.52 6.96 -55.06
C VAL A 734 21.82 6.17 -54.92
N GLU A 735 22.97 6.86 -54.92
CA GLU A 735 24.28 6.22 -54.76
C GLU A 735 24.39 5.47 -53.42
N GLY A 736 23.89 6.07 -52.33
CA GLY A 736 23.83 5.45 -51.01
C GLY A 736 23.00 4.15 -51.01
N PHE A 737 21.82 4.18 -51.64
CA PHE A 737 20.95 3.02 -51.77
C PHE A 737 21.58 1.90 -52.62
N GLU A 738 22.15 2.23 -53.78
CA GLU A 738 22.82 1.28 -54.68
C GLU A 738 24.05 0.65 -54.02
N SER A 739 24.84 1.43 -53.29
CA SER A 739 26.00 0.95 -52.53
C SER A 739 25.60 -0.02 -51.41
N ALA A 740 24.50 0.25 -50.70
CA ALA A 740 23.94 -0.70 -49.73
C ALA A 740 23.47 -2.00 -50.40
N LEU A 741 22.84 -1.91 -51.59
CA LEU A 741 22.37 -3.08 -52.34
C LEU A 741 23.53 -3.96 -52.79
N LEU A 742 24.59 -3.34 -53.31
CA LEU A 742 25.78 -4.03 -53.75
C LEU A 742 26.45 -4.76 -52.57
N ARG A 743 26.55 -4.10 -51.40
CA ARG A 743 27.10 -4.72 -50.17
C ARG A 743 26.31 -5.94 -49.71
N LEU A 744 24.98 -5.92 -49.82
CA LEU A 744 24.15 -7.09 -49.47
C LEU A 744 24.31 -8.24 -50.45
N LYS A 745 24.51 -7.92 -51.74
CA LYS A 745 24.63 -8.91 -52.81
C LYS A 745 26.01 -9.56 -52.86
N GLU A 746 27.06 -8.74 -52.77
CA GLU A 746 28.45 -9.16 -53.03
C GLU A 746 29.28 -9.32 -51.75
N GLY A 747 28.75 -8.87 -50.60
CA GLY A 747 29.50 -8.74 -49.36
C GLY A 747 30.40 -7.49 -49.37
N SER A 748 31.15 -7.28 -48.29
CA SER A 748 32.16 -6.20 -48.21
C SER A 748 33.57 -6.79 -48.16
N THR A 749 34.52 -6.17 -48.86
CA THR A 749 35.94 -6.55 -48.85
C THR A 749 36.71 -6.07 -47.61
N SER A 750 36.08 -5.29 -46.72
CA SER A 750 36.74 -4.74 -45.52
C SER A 750 36.86 -5.78 -44.40
N ARG A 751 37.78 -5.59 -43.44
CA ARG A 751 37.88 -6.40 -42.20
C ARG A 751 36.59 -6.40 -41.35
N ARG A 752 35.63 -5.55 -41.69
CA ARG A 752 34.28 -5.39 -41.14
C ARG A 752 33.23 -5.98 -42.10
N ALA A 753 33.54 -7.09 -42.76
CA ALA A 753 32.79 -7.61 -43.90
C ALA A 753 31.34 -8.01 -43.56
N VAL A 754 30.40 -7.61 -44.42
CA VAL A 754 29.11 -8.30 -44.57
C VAL A 754 29.41 -9.59 -45.31
N GLU A 755 29.13 -10.75 -44.71
CA GLU A 755 29.36 -12.03 -45.38
C GLU A 755 28.40 -12.20 -46.57
N PRO A 756 28.90 -12.62 -47.75
CA PRO A 756 28.07 -12.85 -48.91
C PRO A 756 27.09 -14.02 -48.67
N LEU A 757 25.93 -13.98 -49.35
CA LEU A 757 24.99 -15.10 -49.41
C LEU A 757 25.67 -16.35 -50.03
N LYS A 758 26.27 -17.19 -49.20
CA LYS A 758 26.74 -18.51 -49.63
C LYS A 758 25.77 -19.58 -49.14
N GLY A 759 25.01 -20.17 -50.07
CA GLY A 759 24.44 -21.52 -49.89
C GLY A 759 22.94 -21.69 -49.60
N LEU A 760 22.08 -20.66 -49.66
CA LEU A 760 20.65 -20.80 -49.28
C LEU A 760 19.61 -20.65 -50.40
N LEU A 761 20.01 -20.41 -51.65
CA LEU A 761 19.07 -20.45 -52.79
C LEU A 761 19.70 -21.22 -53.97
N PRO A 762 19.03 -22.24 -54.54
CA PRO A 762 19.44 -22.80 -55.82
C PRO A 762 19.37 -21.70 -56.89
N PRO A 763 20.28 -21.67 -57.86
CA PRO A 763 20.33 -20.61 -58.85
C PRO A 763 19.11 -20.68 -59.77
N LEU A 764 18.13 -19.80 -59.55
CA LEU A 764 17.18 -19.41 -60.59
C LEU A 764 17.93 -18.53 -61.59
N CYS A 765 18.50 -19.18 -62.60
CA CYS A 765 19.08 -18.52 -63.76
C CYS A 765 18.04 -17.61 -64.43
N LEU A 766 18.31 -16.30 -64.43
CA LEU A 766 17.73 -15.35 -65.35
C LEU A 766 18.15 -15.73 -66.79
N ALA A 767 17.31 -16.49 -67.48
CA ALA A 767 17.40 -16.65 -68.91
C ALA A 767 16.99 -15.33 -69.60
N ARG A 768 17.94 -14.70 -70.29
CA ARG A 768 17.66 -13.64 -71.27
C ARG A 768 16.66 -14.14 -72.32
N PRO A 769 15.64 -13.37 -72.70
CA PRO A 769 14.78 -13.76 -73.81
C PRO A 769 15.54 -13.60 -75.13
N ALA A 770 15.79 -14.71 -75.79
CA ALA A 770 16.23 -14.74 -77.18
C ALA A 770 15.03 -14.47 -78.09
N ASN A 771 15.21 -13.53 -79.02
CA ASN A 771 14.34 -13.32 -80.17
C ASN A 771 14.15 -14.62 -80.95
N GLN A 772 12.92 -15.13 -81.03
CA GLN A 772 12.48 -15.99 -82.15
C GLN A 772 11.08 -15.59 -82.61
N ARG A 773 11.04 -15.06 -83.84
CA ARG A 773 9.88 -15.11 -84.73
C ARG A 773 9.65 -16.58 -85.10
N GLY A 774 8.40 -17.04 -85.10
CA GLY A 774 8.06 -18.35 -85.66
C GLY A 774 6.61 -18.75 -85.43
N ALA A 775 5.88 -18.89 -86.52
CA ALA A 775 4.46 -19.24 -86.64
C ALA A 775 4.06 -20.64 -86.10
N GLY A 776 2.74 -20.84 -85.90
CA GLY A 776 2.08 -22.16 -85.84
C GLY A 776 1.29 -22.37 -84.55
N ASN A 777 -0.03 -22.09 -84.46
CA ASN A 777 -1.20 -22.79 -85.02
C ASN A 777 -1.64 -24.05 -84.22
N PHE A 778 -2.96 -24.13 -83.95
CA PHE A 778 -3.76 -25.18 -83.28
C PHE A 778 -3.60 -25.36 -81.76
N GLY A 779 -4.64 -25.54 -80.93
CA GLY A 779 -6.08 -25.75 -81.12
C GLY A 779 -6.65 -26.38 -79.83
N HIS A 780 -7.93 -26.10 -79.53
CA HIS A 780 -8.91 -26.82 -78.68
C HIS A 780 -8.43 -27.87 -77.64
N SER A 781 -8.92 -27.89 -76.39
CA SER A 781 -10.33 -28.06 -75.97
C SER A 781 -10.46 -28.02 -74.44
N GLU A 782 -11.68 -27.72 -73.99
CA GLU A 782 -12.11 -27.53 -72.59
C GLU A 782 -12.34 -28.86 -71.83
N SER A 783 -12.07 -28.84 -70.52
CA SER A 783 -12.96 -29.35 -69.46
C SER A 783 -12.52 -28.80 -68.11
#